data_AF-A0AAD5NMI9-F1
#
_entry.id   AF-A0AAD5NMI9-F1
#
_cell.length_a   1.000
_cell.length_b   1.000
_cell.length_c   1.000
_cell.angle_alpha   90.00
_cell.angle_beta   90.00
_cell.angle_gamma   90.00
#
_symmetry.space_group_name_H-M   'P 1'
#
loop_
_entity.id
_entity.type
_entity.pdbx_description
1 polymer ?
#
loop_
_entity_poly.entity_id
_entity_poly.type
_entity_poly.pdbx_seq_one_letter_code
_entity_poly.pdbx_strand_id
1 'polypeptide(L)'
;MQVLENKIRSLEKFLRCIRNQRRGLYGCVAGLGDVTGSILYATGSELGGDRSMVKNLFGAYSRNVESNGVGTSSKRQRLPYSSAELAAMEVRAMECIRQLLLRSAEALFLLQLLSQHHVTRLFQGFNANLWQELVQLTFCQLVCSEEGDRLATRLISSLMEYYTGPDGRGTVDDISGRLREGCPSYFKESDYKFFLAVEYLERAAVTPDSEEKANLAREAFNFLSKVPESADLQTVCKRFEDLRFYEAVVRLPLQKAQALDPAGDASNDQIDAATREHALAQREQCYEIITNALRSLKGDSLQREFGSPVRPAVRSTIDNVSRKKYISQIAQLGVQSPDRVFHEYLYRTMIDLGLEDELLEYGGPDLVPFLQNAGREPLQEVRAVSGITSATSLMGQTGAAIPSNEAKYLDLLARYYVLKRQHVLAAHVLLRLAERRSSTDAKDVPTLDQRRQYLSNAVLQAKSASNSDGLLGSTRGAFDNGLLDLLEGKLAVLRFQIKIKEELEALASRLEPPVDISDSAQNGLAHDDNFTTNANLANTAREKAKELSLDLKSITQLYNEYAVPFELWEMCLEMLYFANYSGDADSSIVRETWARLIDQALSRGGIAEACSVLKRVGSNTYPGDGAVLPLDTLCLHLEKAAQERLESGVESVGDEDVSRALLAACKGAAEPVLNTYDQLLSSGAILPSPNLRIRLLRSVLVVLREWAMSVFAQRMGTSVTGASLILGGTFSPEQTTIINQGIRDKITSAANRYMTEVRRLTLPQNRTEAVYRGFRELEESLINSFSFDRF
;
A
#
# COMPACT_ATOMS: atom_id res chain seq x y z
N MET A 1 45.42 -15.44 52.69
CA MET A 1 44.17 -15.90 52.02
C MET A 1 44.18 -17.40 51.79
N GLN A 2 45.17 -17.97 51.09
CA GLN A 2 45.21 -19.41 50.77
C GLN A 2 45.09 -20.39 51.96
N VAL A 3 45.77 -20.11 53.09
CA VAL A 3 45.65 -20.95 54.30
C VAL A 3 44.22 -20.93 54.86
N LEU A 4 43.55 -19.78 54.78
CA LEU A 4 42.17 -19.61 55.26
C LEU A 4 41.19 -20.34 54.33
N GLU A 5 41.36 -20.19 53.01
CA GLU A 5 40.58 -20.92 52.01
C GLU A 5 40.66 -22.44 52.22
N ASN A 6 41.88 -23.00 52.37
CA ASN A 6 42.08 -24.44 52.58
C ASN A 6 41.40 -24.95 53.85
N LYS A 7 41.44 -24.17 54.94
CA LYS A 7 40.74 -24.51 56.19
C LYS A 7 39.23 -24.47 56.02
N ILE A 8 38.70 -23.46 55.34
CA ILE A 8 37.25 -23.33 55.07
C ILE A 8 36.77 -24.47 54.17
N ARG A 9 37.49 -24.80 53.09
CA ARG A 9 37.14 -25.94 52.21
C ARG A 9 37.20 -27.28 52.95
N SER A 10 38.13 -27.44 53.88
CA SER A 10 38.20 -28.65 54.72
C SER A 10 37.00 -28.76 55.66
N LEU A 11 36.56 -27.64 56.24
CA LEU A 11 35.37 -27.58 57.09
C LEU A 11 34.08 -27.83 56.29
N GLU A 12 33.99 -27.29 55.06
CA GLU A 12 32.89 -27.56 54.13
C GLU A 12 32.81 -29.06 53.81
N LYS A 13 33.94 -29.70 53.46
CA LYS A 13 34.00 -31.15 53.17
C LYS A 13 33.58 -31.98 54.38
N PHE A 14 34.00 -31.58 55.58
CA PHE A 14 33.61 -32.23 56.83
C PHE A 14 32.09 -32.15 57.05
N LEU A 15 31.49 -30.97 56.90
CA LEU A 15 30.04 -30.79 57.02
C LEU A 15 29.26 -31.54 55.94
N ARG A 16 29.79 -31.58 54.71
CA ARG A 16 29.22 -32.38 53.61
C ARG A 16 29.23 -33.88 53.92
N CYS A 17 30.31 -34.39 54.53
CA CYS A 17 30.43 -35.77 54.98
C CYS A 17 29.39 -36.11 56.05
N ILE A 18 29.26 -35.25 57.08
CA ILE A 18 28.25 -35.40 58.14
C ILE A 18 26.84 -35.41 57.56
N ARG A 19 26.52 -34.47 56.66
CA ARG A 19 25.23 -34.39 55.98
C ARG A 19 24.92 -35.69 55.22
N ASN A 20 25.88 -36.20 54.45
CA ASN A 20 25.71 -37.40 53.64
C ASN A 20 25.56 -38.67 54.49
N GLN A 21 26.28 -38.78 55.61
CA GLN A 21 26.11 -39.88 56.57
C GLN A 21 24.74 -39.84 57.24
N ARG A 22 24.22 -38.65 57.48
CA ARG A 22 22.91 -38.47 58.10
C ARG A 22 21.77 -38.81 57.13
N ARG A 23 21.89 -38.60 55.80
CA ARG A 23 20.81 -38.83 54.79
C ARG A 23 19.93 -40.09 54.96
N GLY A 24 20.46 -41.22 55.44
CA GLY A 24 19.70 -42.47 55.65
C GLY A 24 18.59 -42.42 56.71
N LEU A 25 18.61 -41.42 57.62
CA LEU A 25 17.60 -41.20 58.67
C LEU A 25 16.48 -40.21 58.25
N TYR A 26 16.50 -39.68 57.01
CA TYR A 26 15.80 -38.42 56.66
C TYR A 26 14.91 -38.50 55.41
N GLY A 27 14.40 -39.69 55.06
CA GLY A 27 13.46 -39.85 53.93
C GLY A 27 12.13 -39.09 54.08
N CYS A 28 11.80 -38.57 55.26
CA CYS A 28 10.51 -37.91 55.55
C CYS A 28 10.48 -36.39 55.35
N VAL A 29 11.60 -35.72 55.04
CA VAL A 29 11.66 -34.23 54.94
C VAL A 29 11.73 -33.74 53.48
N ALA A 30 11.95 -34.63 52.52
CA ALA A 30 12.16 -34.27 51.11
C ALA A 30 10.88 -33.89 50.33
N GLY A 31 9.70 -33.87 50.96
CA GLY A 31 8.42 -33.61 50.29
C GLY A 31 7.91 -32.16 50.32
N LEU A 32 8.64 -31.20 50.92
CA LEU A 32 8.07 -29.89 51.27
C LEU A 32 8.99 -28.67 51.04
N GLY A 33 9.92 -28.71 50.09
CA GLY A 33 10.64 -27.49 49.71
C GLY A 33 11.58 -27.69 48.54
N ASP A 34 11.35 -26.91 47.49
CA ASP A 34 12.18 -26.85 46.29
C ASP A 34 13.68 -26.73 46.63
N VAL A 35 14.45 -27.61 46.01
CA VAL A 35 15.91 -27.65 46.14
C VAL A 35 16.50 -26.66 45.15
N THR A 36 16.46 -25.37 45.48
CA THR A 36 17.33 -24.35 44.88
C THR A 36 18.43 -24.00 45.86
N GLY A 37 19.60 -24.62 45.66
CA GLY A 37 20.79 -24.47 46.50
C GLY A 37 21.51 -23.13 46.30
N SER A 38 20.91 -22.03 46.74
CA SER A 38 21.57 -20.72 46.81
C SER A 38 21.22 -19.97 48.10
N ILE A 39 22.21 -19.27 48.67
CA ILE A 39 21.99 -18.31 49.77
C ILE A 39 21.36 -17.00 49.25
N LEU A 40 21.40 -16.73 47.93
CA LEU A 40 21.02 -15.45 47.33
C LEU A 40 20.24 -15.53 46.00
N TYR A 41 19.85 -16.70 45.49
CA TYR A 41 19.04 -16.78 44.25
C TYR A 41 17.58 -17.05 44.59
N ALA A 42 16.87 -15.96 44.89
CA ALA A 42 15.42 -15.87 44.79
C ALA A 42 15.04 -14.60 44.03
N THR A 43 15.52 -14.47 42.79
CA THR A 43 15.02 -13.47 41.84
C THR A 43 15.03 -14.08 40.45
N GLY A 44 13.83 -14.27 39.87
CA GLY A 44 13.68 -14.82 38.52
C GLY A 44 12.39 -15.59 38.23
N SER A 45 11.26 -15.19 38.80
CA SER A 45 9.93 -15.36 38.16
C SER A 45 8.95 -14.47 38.93
N GLU A 46 8.73 -13.25 38.45
CA GLU A 46 7.65 -12.41 38.95
C GLU A 46 6.44 -12.55 38.02
N LEU A 47 5.41 -13.21 38.55
CA LEU A 47 4.04 -12.78 38.39
C LEU A 47 3.50 -12.49 39.80
N GLY A 48 3.46 -11.18 40.11
CA GLY A 48 2.63 -10.47 41.08
C GLY A 48 2.31 -11.11 42.44
N GLY A 49 2.89 -10.58 43.52
CA GLY A 49 2.35 -10.76 44.86
C GLY A 49 3.27 -10.38 46.02
N ASP A 50 3.24 -9.10 46.39
CA ASP A 50 3.57 -8.54 47.71
C ASP A 50 5.02 -8.48 48.25
N ARG A 51 5.38 -7.25 48.58
CA ARG A 51 6.68 -6.73 49.01
C ARG A 51 6.99 -7.04 50.48
N SER A 52 6.89 -8.30 50.92
CA SER A 52 6.97 -8.67 52.35
C SER A 52 7.80 -9.93 52.69
N MET A 53 8.87 -10.27 51.95
CA MET A 53 9.64 -11.51 52.19
C MET A 53 11.10 -11.33 52.68
N VAL A 54 11.35 -10.39 53.60
CA VAL A 54 12.65 -10.34 54.33
C VAL A 54 12.50 -10.69 55.82
N LYS A 55 11.32 -11.12 56.29
CA LYS A 55 11.06 -11.31 57.73
C LYS A 55 10.88 -12.74 58.25
N ASN A 56 11.11 -13.78 57.45
CA ASN A 56 10.77 -15.16 57.83
C ASN A 56 11.95 -16.14 57.90
N LEU A 57 13.09 -15.72 58.48
CA LEU A 57 14.17 -16.64 58.90
C LEU A 57 13.88 -17.34 60.24
N PHE A 58 12.85 -16.88 60.97
CA PHE A 58 12.28 -17.56 62.13
C PHE A 58 10.76 -17.47 62.02
N GLY A 59 10.11 -18.58 61.69
CA GLY A 59 8.68 -18.61 61.37
C GLY A 59 7.81 -18.09 62.52
N ALA A 60 7.11 -16.98 62.28
CA ALA A 60 5.85 -16.69 62.93
C ALA A 60 4.75 -17.08 61.94
N TYR A 61 3.92 -18.07 62.29
CA TYR A 61 2.65 -18.26 61.59
C TYR A 61 1.46 -17.94 62.47
N SER A 62 0.56 -17.23 61.79
CA SER A 62 -0.71 -16.69 62.22
C SER A 62 -1.66 -17.75 62.76
N ARG A 63 -2.34 -17.37 63.83
CA ARG A 63 -3.41 -18.12 64.49
C ARG A 63 -4.69 -17.97 63.65
N ASN A 64 -4.96 -18.89 62.75
CA ASN A 64 -6.33 -19.05 62.23
C ASN A 64 -7.18 -19.72 63.32
N VAL A 65 -7.81 -18.86 64.11
CA VAL A 65 -8.98 -19.20 64.91
C VAL A 65 -10.16 -19.28 63.96
N GLU A 66 -10.69 -20.48 63.75
CA GLU A 66 -12.13 -20.67 63.67
C GLU A 66 -12.48 -22.06 64.27
N SER A 67 -13.26 -21.99 65.34
CA SER A 67 -13.81 -23.08 66.14
C SER A 67 -14.92 -23.80 65.39
N ASN A 68 -15.04 -25.13 65.46
CA ASN A 68 -15.89 -25.77 66.46
C ASN A 68 -15.73 -27.30 66.47
N GLY A 69 -15.76 -27.91 67.67
CA GLY A 69 -16.06 -29.34 67.82
C GLY A 69 -15.23 -30.12 68.85
N VAL A 70 -15.44 -29.81 70.14
CA VAL A 70 -15.41 -30.69 71.33
C VAL A 70 -14.60 -32.01 71.26
N GLY A 71 -13.56 -32.11 72.10
CA GLY A 71 -12.89 -33.38 72.39
C GLY A 71 -11.77 -33.26 73.42
N THR A 72 -12.06 -33.64 74.66
CA THR A 72 -11.21 -33.65 75.86
C THR A 72 -9.85 -34.37 75.72
N SER A 73 -8.75 -33.79 76.21
CA SER A 73 -8.02 -34.30 77.39
C SER A 73 -6.60 -33.71 77.54
N SER A 74 -6.25 -33.46 78.80
CA SER A 74 -4.92 -33.48 79.44
C SER A 74 -3.77 -32.63 78.89
N LYS A 75 -3.42 -31.66 79.74
CA LYS A 75 -2.15 -30.91 79.84
C LYS A 75 -0.93 -31.84 79.74
N ARG A 76 -0.42 -32.07 78.53
CA ARG A 76 1.03 -32.19 78.27
C ARG A 76 1.41 -30.98 77.45
N GLN A 77 2.32 -30.19 77.97
CA GLN A 77 2.98 -29.08 77.27
C GLN A 77 3.46 -29.65 75.92
N ARG A 78 2.73 -29.39 74.82
CA ARG A 78 3.19 -29.76 73.48
C ARG A 78 4.48 -28.98 73.28
N LEU A 79 5.60 -29.70 73.19
CA LEU A 79 6.86 -29.11 72.74
C LEU A 79 6.55 -28.33 71.44
N PRO A 80 7.00 -27.07 71.32
CA PRO A 80 6.59 -26.20 70.22
C PRO A 80 7.01 -26.70 68.83
N TYR A 81 7.85 -27.74 68.78
CA TYR A 81 8.33 -28.37 67.55
C TYR A 81 8.29 -29.90 67.68
N SER A 82 7.91 -30.57 66.59
CA SER A 82 8.05 -32.02 66.50
C SER A 82 9.53 -32.43 66.40
N SER A 83 9.88 -33.64 66.84
CA SER A 83 11.26 -34.15 66.71
C SER A 83 11.74 -34.16 65.24
N ALA A 84 10.81 -34.33 64.29
CA ALA A 84 11.09 -34.27 62.86
C ALA A 84 11.36 -32.84 62.38
N GLU A 85 10.62 -31.84 62.88
CA GLU A 85 10.85 -30.42 62.57
C GLU A 85 12.18 -29.91 63.13
N LEU A 86 12.55 -30.30 64.35
CA LEU A 86 13.85 -29.96 64.94
C LEU A 86 15.00 -30.54 64.11
N ALA A 87 14.89 -31.81 63.70
CA ALA A 87 15.86 -32.45 62.83
C ALA A 87 15.92 -31.77 61.44
N ALA A 88 14.77 -31.37 60.89
CA ALA A 88 14.71 -30.62 59.62
C ALA A 88 15.30 -29.21 59.72
N MET A 89 15.12 -28.52 60.85
CA MET A 89 15.75 -27.21 61.11
C MET A 89 17.26 -27.36 61.28
N GLU A 90 17.74 -28.39 61.98
CA GLU A 90 19.17 -28.67 62.12
C GLU A 90 19.83 -28.95 60.75
N VAL A 91 19.18 -29.75 59.89
CA VAL A 91 19.67 -30.04 58.53
C VAL A 91 19.70 -28.79 57.67
N ARG A 92 18.65 -27.95 57.72
CA ARG A 92 18.62 -26.66 57.01
C ARG A 92 19.73 -25.73 57.49
N ALA A 93 19.92 -25.61 58.80
CA ALA A 93 20.99 -24.79 59.38
C ALA A 93 22.39 -25.29 58.98
N MET A 94 22.62 -26.61 59.00
CA MET A 94 23.88 -27.21 58.52
C MET A 94 24.12 -26.93 57.04
N GLU A 95 23.09 -27.03 56.20
CA GLU A 95 23.21 -26.73 54.77
C GLU A 95 23.48 -25.24 54.52
N CYS A 96 22.83 -24.32 55.24
CA CYS A 96 23.12 -22.89 55.19
C CYS A 96 24.58 -22.59 55.58
N ILE A 97 25.08 -23.19 56.66
CA ILE A 97 26.48 -23.02 57.09
C ILE A 97 27.43 -23.59 56.04
N ARG A 98 27.14 -24.77 55.49
CA ARG A 98 27.95 -25.39 54.43
C ARG A 98 28.02 -24.49 53.19
N GLN A 99 26.88 -23.95 52.75
CA GLN A 99 26.81 -23.05 51.60
C GLN A 99 27.54 -21.72 51.88
N LEU A 100 27.47 -21.20 53.11
CA LEU A 100 28.19 -19.98 53.49
C LEU A 100 29.71 -20.20 53.45
N LEU A 101 30.17 -21.33 53.99
CA LEU A 101 31.58 -21.72 53.94
C LEU A 101 32.05 -21.94 52.49
N LEU A 102 31.22 -22.57 51.65
CA LEU A 102 31.49 -22.72 50.23
C LEU A 102 31.65 -21.35 49.55
N ARG A 103 30.64 -20.47 49.64
CA ARG A 103 30.69 -19.11 49.08
C ARG A 103 31.86 -18.29 49.60
N SER A 104 32.21 -18.43 50.88
CA SER A 104 33.36 -17.75 51.50
C SER A 104 34.70 -18.25 50.93
N ALA A 105 34.86 -19.57 50.74
CA ALA A 105 36.05 -20.13 50.11
C ALA A 105 36.19 -19.68 48.65
N GLU A 106 35.09 -19.66 47.91
CA GLU A 106 35.06 -19.21 46.52
C GLU A 106 35.39 -17.71 46.38
N ALA A 107 34.87 -16.86 47.28
CA ALA A 107 35.20 -15.43 47.30
C ALA A 107 36.69 -15.19 47.62
N LEU A 108 37.27 -15.96 48.56
CA LEU A 108 38.71 -15.89 48.86
C LEU A 108 39.56 -16.33 47.66
N PHE A 109 39.14 -17.36 46.95
CA PHE A 109 39.80 -17.80 45.72
C PHE A 109 39.75 -16.70 44.64
N LEU A 110 38.59 -16.07 44.44
CA LEU A 110 38.43 -14.97 43.48
C LEU A 110 39.36 -13.79 43.82
N LEU A 111 39.39 -13.35 45.09
CA LEU A 111 40.27 -12.28 45.54
C LEU A 111 41.75 -12.64 45.37
N GLN A 112 42.11 -13.90 45.64
CA GLN A 112 43.46 -14.40 45.41
C GLN A 112 43.83 -14.38 43.93
N LEU A 113 42.93 -14.84 43.05
CA LEU A 113 43.14 -14.79 41.61
C LEU A 113 43.34 -13.35 41.13
N LEU A 114 42.44 -12.42 41.51
CA LEU A 114 42.54 -11.01 41.15
C LEU A 114 43.86 -10.37 41.63
N SER A 115 44.35 -10.74 42.82
CA SER A 115 45.62 -10.24 43.36
C SER A 115 46.86 -10.68 42.57
N GLN A 116 46.77 -11.75 41.77
CA GLN A 116 47.84 -12.22 40.90
C GLN A 116 47.96 -11.37 39.62
N HIS A 117 46.98 -10.52 39.34
CA HIS A 117 46.93 -9.65 38.17
C HIS A 117 47.20 -8.19 38.54
N HIS A 118 47.56 -7.37 37.54
CA HIS A 118 47.76 -5.94 37.74
C HIS A 118 46.41 -5.25 38.01
N VAL A 119 46.05 -5.17 39.28
CA VAL A 119 44.88 -4.50 39.87
C VAL A 119 44.62 -3.16 39.16
N THR A 120 45.63 -2.30 39.00
CA THR A 120 45.48 -0.97 38.38
C THR A 120 44.96 -0.99 36.94
N ARG A 121 45.20 -2.05 36.15
CA ARG A 121 44.65 -2.18 34.79
C ARG A 121 43.24 -2.75 34.78
N LEU A 122 42.95 -3.70 35.66
CA LEU A 122 41.61 -4.29 35.78
C LEU A 122 40.55 -3.23 36.10
N PHE A 123 40.93 -2.21 36.85
CA PHE A 123 40.01 -1.15 37.26
C PHE A 123 40.04 0.12 36.39
N GLN A 124 40.79 0.14 35.28
CA GLN A 124 40.78 1.30 34.36
C GLN A 124 39.39 1.56 33.73
N GLY A 125 38.54 0.52 33.62
CA GLY A 125 37.18 0.62 33.09
C GLY A 125 36.08 0.85 34.13
N PHE A 126 36.42 1.14 35.40
CA PHE A 126 35.43 1.34 36.46
C PHE A 126 35.06 2.83 36.63
N ASN A 127 33.75 3.09 36.75
CA ASN A 127 33.22 4.42 37.05
C ASN A 127 33.53 4.83 38.50
N ALA A 128 33.59 6.14 38.78
CA ALA A 128 33.89 6.66 40.13
C ALA A 128 32.96 6.12 41.24
N ASN A 129 31.69 5.85 40.91
CA ASN A 129 30.72 5.28 41.85
C ASN A 129 31.05 3.82 42.20
N LEU A 130 31.39 2.99 41.20
CA LEU A 130 31.78 1.59 41.41
C LEU A 130 33.07 1.48 42.21
N TRP A 131 34.01 2.42 42.00
CA TRP A 131 35.22 2.52 42.80
C TRP A 131 34.91 2.80 44.27
N GLN A 132 33.97 3.71 44.55
CA GLN A 132 33.57 4.02 45.91
C GLN A 132 32.88 2.84 46.61
N GLU A 133 32.01 2.13 45.89
CA GLU A 133 31.37 0.90 46.37
C GLU A 133 32.39 -0.20 46.65
N LEU A 134 33.39 -0.39 45.77
CA LEU A 134 34.44 -1.39 45.95
C LEU A 134 35.33 -1.11 47.17
N VAL A 135 35.64 0.17 47.44
CA VAL A 135 36.44 0.59 48.61
C VAL A 135 35.67 0.39 49.91
N GLN A 136 34.34 0.54 49.88
CA GLN A 136 33.48 0.34 51.06
C GLN A 136 33.07 -1.13 51.26
N LEU A 137 33.31 -1.99 50.26
CA LEU A 137 32.88 -3.38 50.27
C LEU A 137 33.60 -4.18 51.35
N THR A 138 32.84 -4.69 52.32
CA THR A 138 33.34 -5.64 53.31
C THR A 138 33.30 -7.06 52.78
N PHE A 139 34.16 -7.95 53.30
CA PHE A 139 34.14 -9.37 52.92
C PHE A 139 32.77 -10.05 53.19
N CYS A 140 32.08 -9.62 54.25
CA CYS A 140 30.73 -10.10 54.56
C CYS A 140 29.73 -9.71 53.46
N GLN A 141 29.78 -8.46 52.98
CA GLN A 141 28.92 -7.99 51.89
C GLN A 141 29.25 -8.68 50.56
N LEU A 142 30.53 -8.93 50.27
CA LEU A 142 30.93 -9.69 49.06
C LEU A 142 30.29 -11.08 49.02
N VAL A 143 30.21 -11.76 50.17
CA VAL A 143 29.72 -13.15 50.26
C VAL A 143 28.20 -13.25 50.43
N CYS A 144 27.58 -12.28 51.12
CA CYS A 144 26.19 -12.37 51.60
C CYS A 144 25.25 -11.29 51.03
N SER A 145 25.71 -10.37 50.19
CA SER A 145 24.88 -9.31 49.58
C SER A 145 24.72 -9.52 48.09
N GLU A 146 23.55 -9.16 47.55
CA GLU A 146 23.31 -9.07 46.10
C GLU A 146 24.23 -8.05 45.42
N GLU A 147 24.57 -6.95 46.12
CA GLU A 147 25.52 -5.95 45.66
C GLU A 147 26.92 -6.55 45.49
N GLY A 148 27.29 -7.43 46.42
CA GLY A 148 28.55 -8.18 46.39
C GLY A 148 28.63 -9.13 45.19
N ASP A 149 27.54 -9.86 44.90
CA ASP A 149 27.45 -10.72 43.72
C ASP A 149 27.57 -9.89 42.42
N ARG A 150 26.88 -8.73 42.31
CA ARG A 150 27.01 -7.84 41.14
C ARG A 150 28.44 -7.33 40.94
N LEU A 151 29.10 -6.89 42.02
CA LEU A 151 30.48 -6.44 41.97
C LEU A 151 31.44 -7.58 41.63
N ALA A 152 31.22 -8.79 42.17
CA ALA A 152 31.99 -9.98 41.83
C ALA A 152 31.85 -10.33 40.35
N THR A 153 30.65 -10.30 39.78
CA THR A 153 30.43 -10.50 38.34
C THR A 153 31.15 -9.43 37.52
N ARG A 154 31.09 -8.14 37.91
CA ARG A 154 31.80 -7.08 37.19
C ARG A 154 33.32 -7.23 37.27
N LEU A 155 33.85 -7.63 38.42
CA LEU A 155 35.28 -7.94 38.60
C LEU A 155 35.72 -9.09 37.68
N ILE A 156 34.91 -10.15 37.59
CA ILE A 156 35.17 -11.27 36.68
C ILE A 156 35.09 -10.80 35.23
N SER A 157 34.10 -9.99 34.85
CA SER A 157 34.01 -9.41 33.51
C SER A 157 35.24 -8.60 33.15
N SER A 158 35.72 -7.72 34.04
CA SER A 158 36.94 -6.92 33.77
C SER A 158 38.21 -7.75 33.75
N LEU A 159 38.29 -8.83 34.55
CA LEU A 159 39.35 -9.81 34.42
C LEU A 159 39.30 -10.49 33.05
N MET A 160 38.13 -10.91 32.59
CA MET A 160 37.98 -11.55 31.28
C MET A 160 38.26 -10.58 30.13
N GLU A 161 37.78 -9.34 30.20
CA GLU A 161 38.04 -8.26 29.23
C GLU A 161 39.56 -8.03 29.04
N TYR A 162 40.35 -8.14 30.13
CA TYR A 162 41.81 -8.06 30.06
C TYR A 162 42.44 -9.21 29.27
N TYR A 163 41.85 -10.41 29.32
CA TYR A 163 42.33 -11.58 28.58
C TYR A 163 41.79 -11.67 27.15
N THR A 164 40.58 -11.16 26.89
CA THR A 164 39.97 -11.12 25.55
C THR A 164 40.42 -9.91 24.72
N GLY A 165 41.07 -8.91 25.32
CA GLY A 165 41.50 -7.70 24.65
C GLY A 165 42.57 -7.91 23.56
N PRO A 166 42.81 -6.89 22.71
CA PRO A 166 43.70 -6.99 21.53
C PRO A 166 45.17 -7.30 21.87
N ASP A 167 45.58 -7.09 23.12
CA ASP A 167 46.93 -7.39 23.61
C ASP A 167 47.11 -8.85 24.07
N GLY A 168 46.10 -9.72 23.85
CA GLY A 168 45.96 -11.12 24.27
C GLY A 168 47.22 -11.81 24.79
N ARG A 169 47.43 -11.78 26.11
CA ARG A 169 48.57 -12.46 26.78
C ARG A 169 48.14 -13.73 27.51
N GLY A 170 47.32 -14.57 26.89
CA GLY A 170 46.94 -15.88 27.42
C GLY A 170 45.71 -16.49 26.73
N THR A 171 45.46 -17.77 27.00
CA THR A 171 44.25 -18.51 26.58
C THR A 171 43.13 -18.28 27.61
N VAL A 172 41.94 -17.85 27.16
CA VAL A 172 40.77 -17.68 28.04
C VAL A 172 40.37 -19.02 28.69
N ASP A 173 40.65 -20.13 28.03
CA ASP A 173 40.43 -21.49 28.54
C ASP A 173 41.17 -21.78 29.84
N ASP A 174 42.41 -21.29 30.03
CA ASP A 174 43.20 -21.56 31.23
C ASP A 174 42.61 -20.88 32.47
N ILE A 175 42.16 -19.64 32.31
CA ILE A 175 41.64 -18.83 33.43
C ILE A 175 40.18 -19.16 33.71
N SER A 176 39.39 -19.39 32.66
CA SER A 176 38.03 -19.88 32.82
C SER A 176 37.98 -21.28 33.44
N GLY A 177 38.96 -22.15 33.14
CA GLY A 177 39.15 -23.42 33.85
C GLY A 177 39.37 -23.20 35.35
N ARG A 178 40.31 -22.32 35.70
CA ARG A 178 40.58 -21.95 37.10
C ARG A 178 39.37 -21.33 37.82
N LEU A 179 38.62 -20.46 37.16
CA LEU A 179 37.42 -19.81 37.72
C LEU A 179 36.29 -20.82 37.93
N ARG A 180 36.08 -21.75 36.99
CA ARG A 180 35.05 -22.79 37.08
C ARG A 180 35.32 -23.78 38.20
N GLU A 181 36.58 -24.16 38.39
CA GLU A 181 36.98 -25.07 39.47
C GLU A 181 37.02 -24.37 40.83
N GLY A 182 37.47 -23.11 40.87
CA GLY A 182 37.71 -22.38 42.10
C GLY A 182 36.51 -21.64 42.67
N CYS A 183 35.62 -21.09 41.81
CA CYS A 183 34.46 -20.29 42.20
C CYS A 183 33.21 -20.52 41.30
N PRO A 184 32.66 -21.75 41.27
CA PRO A 184 31.51 -22.09 40.42
C PRO A 184 30.22 -21.32 40.74
N SER A 185 30.06 -20.76 41.95
CA SER A 185 28.87 -19.95 42.27
C SER A 185 28.89 -18.56 41.63
N TYR A 186 30.09 -18.01 41.41
CA TYR A 186 30.29 -16.70 40.79
C TYR A 186 30.53 -16.78 39.28
N PHE A 187 31.02 -17.92 38.78
CA PHE A 187 31.30 -18.15 37.36
C PHE A 187 30.64 -19.44 36.87
N LYS A 188 29.55 -19.28 36.12
CA LYS A 188 28.75 -20.40 35.60
C LYS A 188 29.26 -20.88 34.25
N GLU A 189 28.79 -22.05 33.83
CA GLU A 189 29.10 -22.60 32.49
C GLU A 189 28.56 -21.71 31.35
N SER A 190 27.46 -20.99 31.61
CA SER A 190 26.93 -19.95 30.72
C SER A 190 27.95 -18.84 30.46
N ASP A 191 28.61 -18.37 31.53
CA ASP A 191 29.55 -17.26 31.49
C ASP A 191 30.82 -17.66 30.73
N TYR A 192 31.28 -18.90 30.92
CA TYR A 192 32.37 -19.45 30.12
C TYR A 192 32.09 -19.40 28.62
N LYS A 193 30.94 -19.94 28.19
CA LYS A 193 30.58 -19.96 26.77
C LYS A 193 30.44 -18.55 26.21
N PHE A 194 29.95 -17.60 27.01
CA PHE A 194 29.87 -16.20 26.63
C PHE A 194 31.25 -15.58 26.41
N PHE A 195 32.18 -15.66 27.38
CA PHE A 195 33.51 -15.08 27.22
C PHE A 195 34.36 -15.77 26.15
N LEU A 196 34.18 -17.09 25.97
CA LEU A 196 34.79 -17.81 24.87
C LEU A 196 34.29 -17.27 23.52
N ALA A 197 32.98 -17.03 23.38
CA ALA A 197 32.44 -16.41 22.17
C ALA A 197 32.99 -15.00 21.93
N VAL A 198 33.13 -14.18 22.98
CA VAL A 198 33.74 -12.84 22.88
C VAL A 198 35.19 -12.93 22.41
N GLU A 199 35.98 -13.89 22.89
CA GLU A 199 37.34 -14.12 22.39
C GLU A 199 37.35 -14.42 20.88
N TYR A 200 36.47 -15.32 20.43
CA TYR A 200 36.33 -15.61 19.00
C TYR A 200 35.94 -14.36 18.18
N LEU A 201 35.09 -13.47 18.73
CA LEU A 201 34.72 -12.21 18.08
C LEU A 201 35.87 -11.21 17.99
N GLU A 202 36.65 -11.03 19.06
CA GLU A 202 37.81 -10.13 19.05
C GLU A 202 38.90 -10.66 18.11
N ARG A 203 39.11 -11.98 18.08
CA ARG A 203 39.99 -12.64 17.10
C ARG A 203 39.51 -12.41 15.67
N ALA A 204 38.21 -12.58 15.41
CA ALA A 204 37.61 -12.32 14.10
C ALA A 204 37.73 -10.84 13.67
N ALA A 205 37.76 -9.90 14.62
CA ALA A 205 37.91 -8.47 14.32
C ALA A 205 39.35 -8.11 13.86
N VAL A 206 40.36 -8.84 14.35
CA VAL A 206 41.78 -8.61 14.00
C VAL A 206 42.20 -9.39 12.75
N THR A 207 41.56 -10.52 12.45
CA THR A 207 41.88 -11.35 11.28
C THR A 207 41.57 -10.62 9.96
N PRO A 208 42.55 -10.51 9.03
CA PRO A 208 42.35 -9.84 7.74
C PRO A 208 41.67 -10.74 6.69
N ASP A 209 41.81 -12.07 6.80
CA ASP A 209 41.20 -13.01 5.86
C ASP A 209 39.69 -13.13 6.08
N SER A 210 38.92 -13.06 4.99
CA SER A 210 37.46 -13.02 5.04
C SER A 210 36.84 -14.39 5.34
N GLU A 211 37.48 -15.49 4.94
CA GLU A 211 36.95 -16.84 5.16
C GLU A 211 37.20 -17.30 6.59
N GLU A 212 38.42 -17.13 7.09
CA GLU A 212 38.76 -17.39 8.50
C GLU A 212 37.95 -16.50 9.44
N LYS A 213 37.76 -15.21 9.11
CA LYS A 213 36.89 -14.30 9.88
C LYS A 213 35.45 -14.82 9.97
N ALA A 214 34.89 -15.32 8.87
CA ALA A 214 33.55 -15.88 8.87
C ALA A 214 33.45 -17.18 9.69
N ASN A 215 34.49 -18.02 9.67
CA ASN A 215 34.54 -19.24 10.47
C ASN A 215 34.63 -18.94 11.97
N LEU A 216 35.47 -17.99 12.39
CA LEU A 216 35.56 -17.55 13.79
C LEU A 216 34.24 -16.93 14.27
N ALA A 217 33.58 -16.12 13.45
CA ALA A 217 32.26 -15.56 13.77
C ALA A 217 31.19 -16.66 13.92
N ARG A 218 31.25 -17.71 13.09
CA ARG A 218 30.33 -18.86 13.18
C ARG A 218 30.53 -19.67 14.47
N GLU A 219 31.78 -19.89 14.88
CA GLU A 219 32.05 -20.54 16.18
C GLU A 219 31.57 -19.68 17.36
N ALA A 220 31.79 -18.36 17.33
CA ALA A 220 31.23 -17.45 18.33
C ALA A 220 29.70 -17.56 18.42
N PHE A 221 29.02 -17.62 17.27
CA PHE A 221 27.57 -17.82 17.20
C PHE A 221 27.13 -19.18 17.79
N ASN A 222 27.86 -20.27 17.53
CA ASN A 222 27.58 -21.60 18.09
C ASN A 222 27.67 -21.63 19.63
N PHE A 223 28.55 -20.84 20.23
CA PHE A 223 28.64 -20.74 21.69
C PHE A 223 27.53 -19.86 22.28
N LEU A 224 27.20 -18.73 21.64
CA LEU A 224 26.15 -17.81 22.10
C LEU A 224 24.74 -18.40 21.97
N SER A 225 24.47 -19.17 20.92
CA SER A 225 23.18 -19.86 20.74
C SER A 225 22.86 -20.87 21.85
N LYS A 226 23.89 -21.40 22.54
CA LYS A 226 23.70 -22.27 23.71
C LYS A 226 23.35 -21.50 24.98
N VAL A 227 23.46 -20.17 24.97
CA VAL A 227 23.29 -19.30 26.14
C VAL A 227 22.53 -18.01 25.78
N PRO A 228 21.25 -18.10 25.34
CA PRO A 228 20.50 -16.93 24.91
C PRO A 228 20.09 -15.98 26.05
N GLU A 229 19.93 -16.50 27.28
CA GLU A 229 19.39 -15.73 28.42
C GLU A 229 20.41 -14.81 29.10
N SER A 230 21.68 -15.22 29.21
CA SER A 230 22.69 -14.51 30.01
C SER A 230 23.50 -13.47 29.24
N ALA A 231 23.27 -13.31 27.93
CA ALA A 231 24.05 -12.42 27.08
C ALA A 231 23.43 -11.03 26.94
N ASP A 232 24.26 -9.99 27.06
CA ASP A 232 23.96 -8.66 26.56
C ASP A 232 24.03 -8.66 25.02
N LEU A 233 22.90 -9.00 24.39
CA LEU A 233 22.82 -9.13 22.95
C LEU A 233 23.09 -7.81 22.22
N GLN A 234 22.86 -6.65 22.85
CA GLN A 234 22.99 -5.39 22.13
C GLN A 234 24.46 -5.08 21.78
N THR A 235 25.39 -5.35 22.70
CA THR A 235 26.82 -5.18 22.46
C THR A 235 27.36 -6.25 21.52
N VAL A 236 26.95 -7.50 21.72
CA VAL A 236 27.37 -8.64 20.91
C VAL A 236 26.86 -8.53 19.46
N CYS A 237 25.60 -8.15 19.23
CA CYS A 237 25.05 -7.94 17.90
C CYS A 237 25.74 -6.78 17.17
N LYS A 238 26.11 -5.69 17.86
CA LYS A 238 26.94 -4.63 17.25
C LYS A 238 28.30 -5.15 16.77
N ARG A 239 28.95 -6.02 17.54
CA ARG A 239 30.20 -6.67 17.10
C ARG A 239 29.96 -7.54 15.85
N PHE A 240 28.87 -8.30 15.80
CA PHE A 240 28.50 -9.06 14.60
C PHE A 240 28.16 -8.16 13.39
N GLU A 241 27.52 -7.01 13.61
CA GLU A 241 27.27 -6.01 12.57
C GLU A 241 28.58 -5.45 12.01
N ASP A 242 29.57 -5.14 12.86
CA ASP A 242 30.91 -4.70 12.44
C ASP A 242 31.66 -5.79 11.65
N LEU A 243 31.45 -7.06 12.02
CA LEU A 243 31.96 -8.22 11.27
C LEU A 243 31.14 -8.54 10.01
N ARG A 244 30.01 -7.85 9.77
CA ARG A 244 29.05 -8.07 8.67
C ARG A 244 28.39 -9.45 8.67
N PHE A 245 28.31 -10.09 9.84
CA PHE A 245 27.68 -11.40 10.00
C PHE A 245 26.22 -11.26 10.49
N TYR A 246 25.34 -10.81 9.60
CA TYR A 246 23.94 -10.51 9.92
C TYR A 246 23.09 -11.75 10.26
N GLU A 247 23.58 -12.95 9.96
CA GLU A 247 22.93 -14.20 10.34
C GLU A 247 22.81 -14.36 11.86
N ALA A 248 23.87 -14.03 12.60
CA ALA A 248 23.83 -14.02 14.07
C ALA A 248 22.92 -12.90 14.61
N VAL A 249 22.92 -11.73 13.96
CA VAL A 249 22.13 -10.56 14.37
C VAL A 249 20.63 -10.85 14.34
N VAL A 250 20.17 -11.72 13.42
CA VAL A 250 18.76 -12.14 13.37
C VAL A 250 18.48 -13.31 14.30
N ARG A 251 19.30 -14.37 14.26
CA ARG A 251 18.95 -15.61 14.98
C ARG A 251 19.14 -15.52 16.50
N LEU A 252 20.13 -14.78 17.00
CA LEU A 252 20.36 -14.68 18.45
C LEU A 252 19.20 -13.95 19.17
N PRO A 253 18.73 -12.78 18.71
CA PRO A 253 17.60 -12.13 19.36
C PRO A 253 16.30 -12.93 19.26
N LEU A 254 16.05 -13.64 18.15
CA LEU A 254 14.87 -14.52 18.02
C LEU A 254 14.94 -15.71 18.99
N GLN A 255 16.12 -16.32 19.17
CA GLN A 255 16.31 -17.38 20.16
C GLN A 255 16.10 -16.87 21.59
N LYS A 256 16.57 -15.65 21.89
CA LYS A 256 16.32 -15.03 23.20
C LYS A 256 14.85 -14.70 23.42
N ALA A 257 14.17 -14.15 22.42
CA ALA A 257 12.72 -13.91 22.48
C ALA A 257 11.95 -15.20 22.79
N GLN A 258 12.32 -16.32 22.15
CA GLN A 258 11.72 -17.63 22.41
C GLN A 258 12.08 -18.22 23.78
N ALA A 259 13.27 -17.93 24.31
CA ALA A 259 13.68 -18.38 25.64
C ALA A 259 13.01 -17.56 26.77
N LEU A 260 12.76 -16.27 26.53
CA LEU A 260 12.04 -15.39 27.48
C LEU A 260 10.55 -15.73 27.57
N ASP A 261 9.95 -16.19 26.47
CA ASP A 261 8.55 -16.64 26.42
C ASP A 261 8.42 -18.05 25.80
N PRO A 262 8.73 -19.12 26.57
CA PRO A 262 8.60 -20.50 26.10
C PRO A 262 7.15 -20.95 25.93
N ALA A 263 6.23 -20.35 26.70
CA ALA A 263 4.81 -20.71 26.70
C ALA A 263 4.06 -20.12 25.49
N GLY A 264 4.63 -19.08 24.85
CA GLY A 264 4.01 -18.39 23.73
C GLY A 264 2.88 -17.46 24.17
N ASP A 265 2.98 -16.93 25.40
CA ASP A 265 1.95 -16.11 26.03
C ASP A 265 1.69 -14.83 25.22
N ALA A 266 2.70 -14.33 24.51
CA ALA A 266 2.57 -13.20 23.60
C ALA A 266 1.57 -13.42 22.44
N SER A 267 1.40 -14.67 21.99
CA SER A 267 0.50 -15.02 20.87
C SER A 267 -0.86 -15.57 21.33
N ASN A 268 -1.07 -15.71 22.65
CA ASN A 268 -2.24 -16.38 23.20
C ASN A 268 -3.31 -15.38 23.64
N ASP A 269 -4.39 -15.27 22.86
CA ASP A 269 -5.53 -14.39 23.14
C ASP A 269 -6.37 -14.80 24.37
N GLN A 270 -6.08 -15.95 25.00
CA GLN A 270 -6.82 -16.46 26.16
C GLN A 270 -6.20 -16.07 27.51
N ILE A 271 -5.04 -15.40 27.50
CA ILE A 271 -4.33 -14.96 28.70
C ILE A 271 -4.73 -13.53 29.04
N ASP A 272 -4.56 -13.17 30.33
CA ASP A 272 -4.76 -11.81 30.80
C ASP A 272 -3.96 -10.78 29.97
N ALA A 273 -4.61 -9.68 29.60
CA ALA A 273 -4.07 -8.67 28.71
C ALA A 273 -2.74 -8.09 29.21
N ALA A 274 -2.59 -7.88 30.53
CA ALA A 274 -1.37 -7.31 31.11
C ALA A 274 -0.18 -8.28 31.04
N THR A 275 -0.43 -9.59 31.19
CA THR A 275 0.61 -10.62 31.10
C THR A 275 1.09 -10.78 29.66
N ARG A 276 0.14 -10.76 28.71
CA ARG A 276 0.42 -10.78 27.27
C ARG A 276 1.19 -9.53 26.83
N GLU A 277 0.80 -8.34 27.27
CA GLU A 277 1.53 -7.10 26.99
C GLU A 277 2.96 -7.12 27.55
N HIS A 278 3.16 -7.67 28.75
CA HIS A 278 4.49 -7.82 29.31
C HIS A 278 5.38 -8.77 28.49
N ALA A 279 4.84 -9.93 28.09
CA ALA A 279 5.53 -10.89 27.23
C ALA A 279 5.86 -10.28 25.84
N LEU A 280 4.92 -9.52 25.26
CA LEU A 280 5.14 -8.79 24.01
C LEU A 280 6.25 -7.74 24.15
N ALA A 281 6.23 -6.92 25.20
CA ALA A 281 7.27 -5.91 25.43
C ALA A 281 8.68 -6.51 25.57
N GLN A 282 8.80 -7.67 26.24
CA GLN A 282 10.08 -8.38 26.33
C GLN A 282 10.57 -8.92 24.97
N ARG A 283 9.65 -9.42 24.13
CA ARG A 283 9.96 -9.87 22.77
C ARG A 283 10.34 -8.69 21.86
N GLU A 284 9.61 -7.58 21.94
CA GLU A 284 9.89 -6.36 21.17
C GLU A 284 11.29 -5.81 21.45
N GLN A 285 11.75 -5.80 22.70
CA GLN A 285 13.14 -5.44 23.05
C GLN A 285 14.18 -6.28 22.30
N CYS A 286 13.89 -7.56 22.04
CA CYS A 286 14.77 -8.41 21.25
C CYS A 286 14.69 -8.07 19.76
N TYR A 287 13.48 -7.83 19.23
CA TYR A 287 13.27 -7.47 17.82
C TYR A 287 13.86 -6.09 17.47
N GLU A 288 13.89 -5.16 18.42
CA GLU A 288 14.51 -3.85 18.25
C GLU A 288 15.96 -3.95 17.79
N ILE A 289 16.72 -4.93 18.29
CA ILE A 289 18.11 -5.16 17.87
C ILE A 289 18.19 -5.41 16.35
N ILE A 290 17.28 -6.24 15.82
CA ILE A 290 17.21 -6.56 14.40
C ILE A 290 16.82 -5.33 13.58
N THR A 291 15.81 -4.58 14.04
CA THR A 291 15.36 -3.36 13.34
C THR A 291 16.39 -2.23 13.38
N ASN A 292 17.18 -2.14 14.45
CA ASN A 292 18.31 -1.21 14.54
C ASN A 292 19.40 -1.55 13.51
N ALA A 293 19.67 -2.85 13.29
CA ALA A 293 20.57 -3.30 12.24
C ALA A 293 20.04 -2.96 10.83
N LEU A 294 18.74 -3.12 10.58
CA LEU A 294 18.08 -2.71 9.34
C LEU A 294 18.16 -1.18 9.13
N ARG A 295 17.92 -0.40 10.18
CA ARG A 295 18.01 1.07 10.15
C ARG A 295 19.45 1.55 9.87
N SER A 296 20.43 0.90 10.51
CA SER A 296 21.86 1.11 10.29
C SER A 296 22.26 0.83 8.83
N LEU A 297 21.74 -0.26 8.25
CA LEU A 297 21.98 -0.62 6.86
C LEU A 297 21.35 0.38 5.88
N LYS A 298 20.09 0.80 6.10
CA LYS A 298 19.41 1.78 5.23
C LYS A 298 20.08 3.16 5.25
N GLY A 299 20.73 3.52 6.37
CA GLY A 299 21.44 4.79 6.52
C GLY A 299 20.69 5.85 7.34
N ASP A 300 19.61 5.48 8.01
CA ASP A 300 18.90 6.33 8.98
C ASP A 300 19.63 6.30 10.33
N SER A 301 20.83 6.87 10.40
CA SER A 301 21.34 7.29 11.71
C SER A 301 20.53 8.50 12.17
N LEU A 302 19.46 8.24 12.91
CA LEU A 302 18.77 9.21 13.77
C LEU A 302 19.72 9.67 14.90
N GLN A 303 20.80 10.36 14.52
CA GLN A 303 21.65 11.19 15.38
C GLN A 303 22.64 11.92 14.47
N ARG A 304 22.12 12.84 13.67
CA ARG A 304 22.91 13.99 13.23
C ARG A 304 22.74 15.05 14.33
N GLU A 305 23.22 14.73 15.54
CA GLU A 305 23.34 15.72 16.59
C GLU A 305 24.34 16.79 16.13
N PHE A 306 23.85 18.02 16.16
CA PHE A 306 24.59 19.23 15.87
C PHE A 306 25.89 19.29 16.69
N GLY A 307 27.02 19.47 15.99
CA GLY A 307 28.19 20.15 16.51
C GLY A 307 29.27 19.30 17.17
N SER A 308 30.16 18.72 16.36
CA SER A 308 31.63 18.83 16.54
C SER A 308 32.39 18.18 15.37
N PRO A 309 33.39 18.85 14.76
CA PRO A 309 34.19 18.27 13.69
C PRO A 309 35.37 17.50 14.32
N VAL A 310 35.18 16.22 14.64
CA VAL A 310 36.31 15.35 14.99
C VAL A 310 36.26 14.09 14.15
N ARG A 311 37.14 14.07 13.15
CA ARG A 311 37.72 12.96 12.38
C ARG A 311 36.78 11.81 12.00
N PRO A 312 36.48 11.63 10.70
CA PRO A 312 35.84 10.41 10.23
C PRO A 312 36.84 9.26 10.40
N ALA A 313 36.68 8.46 11.47
CA ALA A 313 37.23 7.12 11.47
C ALA A 313 36.61 6.37 10.28
N VAL A 314 37.47 5.71 9.50
CA VAL A 314 37.15 4.99 8.27
C VAL A 314 36.09 3.92 8.55
N ARG A 315 34.81 4.29 8.55
CA ARG A 315 33.74 3.33 8.33
C ARG A 315 33.78 3.01 6.84
N SER A 316 34.13 1.77 6.52
CA SER A 316 34.07 1.25 5.16
C SER A 316 32.69 1.59 4.58
N THR A 317 32.66 2.48 3.59
CA THR A 317 31.45 2.85 2.89
C THR A 317 30.94 1.61 2.18
N ILE A 318 29.97 0.93 2.78
CA ILE A 318 29.36 -0.28 2.21
C ILE A 318 28.73 0.13 0.88
N ASP A 319 29.12 -0.57 -0.19
CA ASP A 319 28.54 -0.41 -1.51
C ASP A 319 27.04 -0.75 -1.51
N ASN A 320 26.26 -0.09 -2.36
CA ASN A 320 24.82 -0.20 -2.37
C ASN A 320 24.32 -1.61 -2.72
N VAL A 321 25.08 -2.35 -3.54
CA VAL A 321 24.79 -3.74 -3.88
C VAL A 321 24.95 -4.65 -2.65
N SER A 322 26.03 -4.46 -1.90
CA SER A 322 26.29 -5.21 -0.67
C SER A 322 25.24 -4.89 0.41
N ARG A 323 24.83 -3.62 0.54
CA ARG A 323 23.77 -3.19 1.47
C ARG A 323 22.46 -3.90 1.17
N LYS A 324 22.02 -3.89 -0.10
CA LYS A 324 20.81 -4.61 -0.51
C LYS A 324 20.90 -6.10 -0.20
N LYS A 325 22.02 -6.74 -0.51
CA LYS A 325 22.25 -8.16 -0.18
C LYS A 325 22.06 -8.46 1.31
N TYR A 326 22.59 -7.62 2.20
CA TYR A 326 22.42 -7.81 3.64
C TYR A 326 20.99 -7.57 4.12
N ILE A 327 20.29 -6.57 3.57
CA ILE A 327 18.86 -6.34 3.86
C ILE A 327 18.03 -7.54 3.43
N SER A 328 18.24 -8.05 2.20
CA SER A 328 17.58 -9.25 1.71
C SER A 328 17.88 -10.47 2.58
N GLN A 329 19.13 -10.62 3.05
CA GLN A 329 19.51 -11.70 3.95
C GLN A 329 18.76 -11.62 5.29
N ILE A 330 18.66 -10.42 5.89
CA ILE A 330 17.91 -10.23 7.14
C ILE A 330 16.43 -10.57 6.95
N ALA A 331 15.82 -10.10 5.86
CA ALA A 331 14.42 -10.39 5.55
C ALA A 331 14.18 -11.90 5.36
N GLN A 332 15.02 -12.59 4.59
CA GLN A 332 14.92 -14.03 4.37
C GLN A 332 15.07 -14.82 5.67
N LEU A 333 16.05 -14.49 6.49
CA LEU A 333 16.29 -15.16 7.77
C LEU A 333 15.17 -14.89 8.76
N GLY A 334 14.61 -13.69 8.73
CA GLY A 334 13.46 -13.32 9.56
C GLY A 334 12.22 -14.12 9.20
N VAL A 335 11.90 -14.24 7.92
CA VAL A 335 10.73 -14.99 7.42
C VAL A 335 10.86 -16.50 7.62
N GLN A 336 12.08 -17.03 7.73
CA GLN A 336 12.31 -18.44 8.11
C GLN A 336 11.97 -18.72 9.58
N SER A 337 11.77 -17.69 10.40
CA SER A 337 11.41 -17.88 11.79
C SER A 337 9.97 -18.40 11.91
N PRO A 338 9.67 -19.25 12.91
CA PRO A 338 8.29 -19.66 13.19
C PRO A 338 7.47 -18.60 13.95
N ASP A 339 8.07 -17.45 14.25
CA ASP A 339 7.51 -16.44 15.16
C ASP A 339 6.62 -15.45 14.39
N ARG A 340 5.30 -15.61 14.53
CA ARG A 340 4.30 -14.76 13.87
C ARG A 340 4.32 -13.32 14.38
N VAL A 341 4.52 -13.12 15.68
CA VAL A 341 4.58 -11.77 16.28
C VAL A 341 5.77 -11.00 15.71
N PHE A 342 6.90 -11.70 15.55
CA PHE A 342 8.06 -11.12 14.88
C PHE A 342 7.78 -10.76 13.41
N HIS A 343 7.06 -11.60 12.65
CA HIS A 343 6.71 -11.29 11.26
C HIS A 343 5.92 -9.98 11.14
N GLU A 344 4.91 -9.77 11.98
CA GLU A 344 4.12 -8.53 11.99
C GLU A 344 4.99 -7.31 12.33
N TYR A 345 5.84 -7.43 13.35
CA TYR A 345 6.77 -6.37 13.75
C TYR A 345 7.80 -6.05 12.64
N LEU A 346 8.36 -7.07 11.99
CA LEU A 346 9.31 -6.93 10.88
C LEU A 346 8.64 -6.27 9.67
N TYR A 347 7.44 -6.69 9.28
CA TYR A 347 6.75 -6.12 8.13
C TYR A 347 6.40 -4.65 8.36
N ARG A 348 5.90 -4.30 9.56
CA ARG A 348 5.64 -2.91 9.93
C ARG A 348 6.90 -2.05 9.85
N THR A 349 8.00 -2.51 10.46
CA THR A 349 9.25 -1.77 10.45
C THR A 349 9.87 -1.65 9.06
N MET A 350 9.78 -2.67 8.20
CA MET A 350 10.23 -2.56 6.80
C MET A 350 9.40 -1.56 5.99
N ILE A 351 8.09 -1.47 6.22
CA ILE A 351 7.21 -0.48 5.57
C ILE A 351 7.52 0.93 6.07
N ASP A 352 7.69 1.12 7.38
CA ASP A 352 8.05 2.41 7.98
C ASP A 352 9.43 2.88 7.50
N LEU A 353 10.36 1.93 7.34
CA LEU A 353 11.67 2.15 6.72
C LEU A 353 11.57 2.19 5.19
N GLY A 354 10.42 2.15 4.51
CA GLY A 354 10.33 2.21 3.05
C GLY A 354 11.18 1.18 2.30
N LEU A 355 11.30 -0.03 2.83
CA LEU A 355 11.94 -1.22 2.23
C LEU A 355 10.86 -2.12 1.61
N GLU A 356 9.93 -1.51 0.87
CA GLU A 356 8.75 -2.16 0.30
C GLU A 356 9.14 -3.21 -0.76
N ASP A 357 10.09 -2.90 -1.64
CA ASP A 357 10.51 -3.79 -2.72
C ASP A 357 11.11 -5.09 -2.18
N GLU A 358 12.00 -4.99 -1.18
CA GLU A 358 12.60 -6.15 -0.53
C GLU A 358 11.55 -6.96 0.26
N LEU A 359 10.57 -6.30 0.89
CA LEU A 359 9.47 -6.96 1.58
C LEU A 359 8.58 -7.76 0.61
N LEU A 360 8.27 -7.20 -0.56
CA LEU A 360 7.45 -7.86 -1.58
C LEU A 360 8.15 -9.10 -2.19
N GLU A 361 9.47 -9.04 -2.33
CA GLU A 361 10.26 -10.15 -2.88
C GLU A 361 10.42 -11.30 -1.87
N TYR A 362 10.77 -10.99 -0.62
CA TYR A 362 11.16 -11.98 0.40
C TYR A 362 10.10 -12.26 1.47
N GLY A 363 8.95 -11.59 1.41
CA GLY A 363 7.85 -11.77 2.35
C GLY A 363 7.34 -13.23 2.44
N GLY A 364 6.99 -13.64 3.65
CA GLY A 364 6.48 -14.98 3.95
C GLY A 364 5.03 -15.19 3.54
N PRO A 365 4.48 -16.40 3.79
CA PRO A 365 3.06 -16.70 3.54
C PRO A 365 2.13 -15.82 4.39
N ASP A 366 2.62 -15.34 5.54
CA ASP A 366 1.87 -14.52 6.49
C ASP A 366 1.73 -13.04 6.04
N LEU A 367 2.48 -12.62 5.01
CA LEU A 367 2.44 -11.24 4.51
C LEU A 367 1.06 -10.84 3.97
N VAL A 368 0.38 -11.74 3.24
CA VAL A 368 -0.95 -11.44 2.69
C VAL A 368 -1.99 -11.26 3.80
N PRO A 369 -2.14 -12.19 4.77
CA PRO A 369 -2.96 -11.97 5.94
C PRO A 369 -2.62 -10.68 6.69
N PHE A 370 -1.32 -10.37 6.87
CA PHE A 370 -0.89 -9.14 7.51
C PHE A 370 -1.35 -7.90 6.74
N LEU A 371 -1.13 -7.80 5.42
CA LEU A 371 -1.54 -6.63 4.64
C LEU A 371 -3.07 -6.47 4.56
N GLN A 372 -3.82 -7.57 4.62
CA GLN A 372 -5.29 -7.55 4.70
C GLN A 372 -5.79 -7.10 6.07
N ASN A 373 -5.13 -7.54 7.14
CA ASN A 373 -5.53 -7.28 8.53
C ASN A 373 -4.99 -5.96 9.08
N ALA A 374 -3.80 -5.53 8.68
CA ALA A 374 -3.22 -4.21 9.03
C ALA A 374 -4.08 -3.06 8.49
N GLY A 375 -4.93 -3.32 7.51
CA GLY A 375 -6.00 -2.42 7.09
C GLY A 375 -7.14 -2.26 8.09
N ARG A 376 -7.32 -3.23 9.00
CA ARG A 376 -8.27 -3.18 10.10
C ARG A 376 -7.50 -2.98 11.39
N GLU A 377 -7.25 -1.73 11.81
CA GLU A 377 -6.69 -1.56 13.15
C GLU A 377 -7.63 -2.20 14.20
N PRO A 378 -7.10 -3.00 15.14
CA PRO A 378 -7.77 -3.28 16.40
C PRO A 378 -7.60 -2.06 17.31
N LEU A 379 -8.27 -0.95 16.99
CA LEU A 379 -8.44 0.13 17.95
C LEU A 379 -9.48 -0.32 18.99
N GLN A 380 -8.95 -0.82 20.11
CA GLN A 380 -9.47 -0.67 21.47
C GLN A 380 -10.96 -1.00 21.68
N GLU A 381 -11.18 -2.16 22.31
CA GLU A 381 -12.45 -2.58 22.90
C GLU A 381 -13.16 -1.45 23.66
N VAL A 382 -14.24 -0.93 23.09
CA VAL A 382 -15.43 -0.53 23.85
C VAL A 382 -16.67 -0.90 23.03
N ARG A 383 -17.36 -1.96 23.48
CA ARG A 383 -18.79 -2.30 23.27
C ARG A 383 -19.43 -1.79 21.96
N ALA A 384 -19.91 -2.66 21.09
CA ALA A 384 -21.12 -3.43 21.42
C ALA A 384 -21.18 -4.78 20.69
N VAL A 385 -21.54 -5.79 21.46
CA VAL A 385 -21.97 -7.11 21.02
C VAL A 385 -23.10 -7.00 20.01
N SER A 386 -22.88 -7.46 18.78
CA SER A 386 -23.91 -8.06 17.93
C SER A 386 -23.30 -8.80 16.75
N GLY A 387 -23.49 -10.13 16.74
CA GLY A 387 -23.61 -10.91 15.51
C GLY A 387 -22.36 -11.62 15.00
N ILE A 388 -22.07 -12.78 15.59
CA ILE A 388 -21.31 -13.85 14.93
C ILE A 388 -22.09 -14.30 13.70
N THR A 389 -21.65 -13.89 12.51
CA THR A 389 -21.97 -14.58 11.24
C THR A 389 -20.80 -14.47 10.26
N SER A 390 -20.13 -15.60 10.06
CA SER A 390 -19.62 -16.11 8.78
C SER A 390 -18.58 -15.29 8.00
N ALA A 391 -17.37 -15.85 7.93
CA ALA A 391 -16.23 -15.42 7.13
C ALA A 391 -16.39 -15.58 5.60
N THR A 392 -17.61 -15.43 5.05
CA THR A 392 -17.91 -15.72 3.64
C THR A 392 -18.56 -14.58 2.85
N SER A 393 -18.58 -13.35 3.36
CA SER A 393 -19.16 -12.20 2.65
C SER A 393 -18.23 -10.99 2.63
N LEU A 394 -17.05 -11.13 2.00
CA LEU A 394 -16.10 -10.05 1.74
C LEU A 394 -16.15 -9.51 0.29
N MET A 395 -16.97 -10.11 -0.58
CA MET A 395 -17.09 -9.77 -2.00
C MET A 395 -18.16 -8.71 -2.32
N GLY A 396 -18.80 -8.10 -1.31
CA GLY A 396 -19.97 -7.22 -1.51
C GLY A 396 -19.92 -5.85 -0.86
N GLN A 397 -18.83 -5.45 -0.19
CA GLN A 397 -18.74 -4.14 0.45
C GLN A 397 -18.02 -3.13 -0.45
N THR A 398 -18.74 -2.63 -1.46
CA THR A 398 -18.33 -1.47 -2.25
C THR A 398 -18.58 -0.18 -1.45
N GLY A 399 -17.51 0.56 -1.13
CA GLY A 399 -17.62 1.93 -0.61
C GLY A 399 -17.49 2.15 0.90
N ALA A 400 -16.79 1.29 1.66
CA ALA A 400 -16.41 1.62 3.05
C ALA A 400 -15.31 2.71 3.09
N ALA A 401 -15.36 3.59 4.10
CA ALA A 401 -14.30 4.57 4.35
C ALA A 401 -13.01 3.84 4.76
N ILE A 402 -11.93 4.06 4.03
CA ILE A 402 -10.63 3.41 4.25
C ILE A 402 -9.66 4.47 4.77
N PRO A 403 -9.12 4.37 6.00
CA PRO A 403 -8.11 5.30 6.51
C PRO A 403 -6.80 5.26 5.67
N SER A 404 -6.04 6.36 5.71
CA SER A 404 -4.80 6.56 4.93
C SER A 404 -3.71 5.51 5.20
N ASN A 405 -3.66 4.97 6.42
CA ASN A 405 -2.74 3.87 6.74
C ASN A 405 -3.15 2.57 6.04
N GLU A 406 -4.44 2.22 6.06
CA GLU A 406 -5.00 1.08 5.30
C GLU A 406 -4.79 1.28 3.78
N ALA A 407 -4.81 2.54 3.32
CA ALA A 407 -4.56 2.85 1.93
C ALA A 407 -3.19 2.38 1.42
N LYS A 408 -2.14 2.60 2.22
CA LYS A 408 -0.76 2.20 1.91
C LYS A 408 -0.59 0.68 1.91
N TYR A 409 -1.17 -0.02 2.90
CA TYR A 409 -1.11 -1.49 2.95
C TYR A 409 -1.80 -2.14 1.75
N LEU A 410 -2.94 -1.59 1.33
CA LEU A 410 -3.66 -2.08 0.15
C LEU A 410 -2.93 -1.77 -1.17
N ASP A 411 -2.25 -0.63 -1.28
CA ASP A 411 -1.37 -0.34 -2.44
C ASP A 411 -0.25 -1.37 -2.53
N LEU A 412 0.40 -1.66 -1.39
CA LEU A 412 1.45 -2.67 -1.30
C LEU A 412 0.92 -4.08 -1.62
N LEU A 413 -0.29 -4.41 -1.16
CA LEU A 413 -0.96 -5.67 -1.49
C LEU A 413 -1.26 -5.79 -2.99
N ALA A 414 -1.69 -4.71 -3.64
CA ALA A 414 -1.87 -4.70 -5.09
C ALA A 414 -0.55 -4.96 -5.82
N ARG A 415 0.55 -4.31 -5.41
CA ARG A 415 1.89 -4.55 -5.97
C ARG A 415 2.36 -5.98 -5.74
N TYR A 416 2.11 -6.55 -4.55
CA TYR A 416 2.41 -7.95 -4.25
C TYR A 416 1.70 -8.91 -5.22
N TYR A 417 0.41 -8.71 -5.45
CA TYR A 417 -0.35 -9.54 -6.38
C TYR A 417 0.13 -9.42 -7.83
N VAL A 418 0.53 -8.22 -8.26
CA VAL A 418 1.17 -8.02 -9.57
C VAL A 418 2.47 -8.81 -9.67
N LEU A 419 3.33 -8.73 -8.65
CA LEU A 419 4.61 -9.45 -8.60
C LEU A 419 4.41 -10.99 -8.68
N LYS A 420 3.41 -11.52 -7.95
CA LYS A 420 3.08 -12.95 -7.95
C LYS A 420 2.23 -13.40 -9.15
N ARG A 421 2.01 -12.53 -10.14
CA ARG A 421 1.17 -12.77 -11.34
C ARG A 421 -0.29 -13.12 -11.03
N GLN A 422 -0.79 -12.71 -9.86
CA GLN A 422 -2.19 -12.86 -9.46
C GLN A 422 -3.00 -11.64 -9.91
N HIS A 423 -3.10 -11.45 -11.22
CA HIS A 423 -3.61 -10.23 -11.85
C HIS A 423 -5.07 -9.91 -11.51
N VAL A 424 -5.93 -10.93 -11.36
CA VAL A 424 -7.34 -10.74 -10.99
C VAL A 424 -7.46 -10.15 -9.58
N LEU A 425 -6.71 -10.67 -8.60
CA LEU A 425 -6.73 -10.14 -7.23
C LEU A 425 -6.17 -8.71 -7.18
N ALA A 426 -5.10 -8.44 -7.92
CA ALA A 426 -4.56 -7.08 -8.07
C ALA A 426 -5.62 -6.11 -8.61
N ALA A 427 -6.36 -6.49 -9.66
CA ALA A 427 -7.41 -5.67 -10.24
C ALA A 427 -8.53 -5.35 -9.24
N HIS A 428 -8.95 -6.32 -8.42
CA HIS A 428 -9.96 -6.10 -7.38
C HIS A 428 -9.48 -5.15 -6.27
N VAL A 429 -8.22 -5.29 -5.80
CA VAL A 429 -7.67 -4.40 -4.79
C VAL A 429 -7.55 -2.97 -5.34
N LEU A 430 -7.11 -2.82 -6.60
CA LEU A 430 -7.04 -1.52 -7.30
C LEU A 430 -8.43 -0.88 -7.50
N LEU A 431 -9.45 -1.68 -7.79
CA LEU A 431 -10.83 -1.19 -7.83
C LEU A 431 -11.26 -0.66 -6.46
N ARG A 432 -10.98 -1.40 -5.39
CA ARG A 432 -11.28 -0.97 -4.01
C ARG A 432 -10.50 0.29 -3.61
N LEU A 433 -9.26 0.44 -4.07
CA LEU A 433 -8.44 1.67 -3.94
C LEU A 433 -9.10 2.87 -4.61
N ALA A 434 -9.64 2.68 -5.82
CA ALA A 434 -10.31 3.75 -6.57
C ALA A 434 -11.66 4.17 -5.96
N GLU A 435 -12.42 3.22 -5.41
CA GLU A 435 -13.76 3.45 -4.84
C GLU A 435 -13.78 3.99 -3.41
N ARG A 436 -12.61 4.29 -2.83
CA ARG A 436 -12.53 4.85 -1.48
C ARG A 436 -13.26 6.16 -1.37
N ARG A 437 -14.14 6.23 -0.37
CA ARG A 437 -14.86 7.45 0.02
C ARG A 437 -13.95 8.34 0.86
N SER A 438 -14.10 9.64 0.72
CA SER A 438 -13.40 10.63 1.56
C SER A 438 -13.74 10.38 3.04
N SER A 439 -12.75 10.07 3.86
CA SER A 439 -12.88 10.27 5.30
C SER A 439 -12.91 11.78 5.59
N THR A 440 -13.37 12.15 6.78
CA THR A 440 -13.55 13.54 7.23
C THR A 440 -12.26 14.40 7.20
N ASP A 441 -11.09 13.80 6.98
CA ASP A 441 -9.80 14.49 6.90
C ASP A 441 -9.42 14.84 5.45
N ALA A 442 -9.45 16.14 5.13
CA ALA A 442 -9.22 16.69 3.80
C ALA A 442 -7.83 16.42 3.18
N LYS A 443 -6.87 15.84 3.92
CA LYS A 443 -5.52 15.51 3.40
C LYS A 443 -5.41 14.15 2.74
N ASP A 444 -6.38 13.25 2.95
CA ASP A 444 -6.29 11.84 2.53
C ASP A 444 -7.29 11.48 1.42
N VAL A 445 -7.92 12.48 0.78
CA VAL A 445 -8.87 12.25 -0.32
C VAL A 445 -8.10 11.93 -1.61
N PRO A 446 -8.30 10.75 -2.23
CA PRO A 446 -7.65 10.45 -3.49
C PRO A 446 -8.18 11.36 -4.59
N THR A 447 -7.27 12.02 -5.32
CA THR A 447 -7.67 12.89 -6.43
C THR A 447 -8.31 12.07 -7.55
N LEU A 448 -9.13 12.72 -8.40
CA LEU A 448 -9.71 12.04 -9.57
C LEU A 448 -8.62 11.45 -10.48
N ASP A 449 -7.46 12.09 -10.58
CA ASP A 449 -6.31 11.57 -11.33
C ASP A 449 -5.71 10.31 -10.68
N GLN A 450 -5.58 10.27 -9.35
CA GLN A 450 -5.12 9.07 -8.64
C GLN A 450 -6.13 7.92 -8.81
N ARG A 451 -7.44 8.20 -8.69
CA ARG A 451 -8.50 7.22 -8.98
C ARG A 451 -8.42 6.71 -10.42
N ARG A 452 -8.14 7.59 -11.38
CA ARG A 452 -7.94 7.24 -12.80
C ARG A 452 -6.74 6.34 -12.99
N GLN A 453 -5.63 6.62 -12.29
CA GLN A 453 -4.44 5.75 -12.31
C GLN A 453 -4.76 4.37 -11.75
N TYR A 454 -5.45 4.28 -10.60
CA TYR A 454 -5.85 3.01 -10.01
C TYR A 454 -6.75 2.20 -10.93
N LEU A 455 -7.80 2.79 -11.50
CA LEU A 455 -8.69 2.11 -12.47
C LEU A 455 -7.97 1.73 -13.77
N SER A 456 -7.08 2.60 -14.29
CA SER A 456 -6.33 2.28 -15.51
C SER A 456 -5.38 1.11 -15.29
N ASN A 457 -4.72 1.07 -14.14
CA ASN A 457 -3.89 -0.06 -13.74
C ASN A 457 -4.74 -1.32 -13.53
N ALA A 458 -5.93 -1.21 -12.92
CA ALA A 458 -6.85 -2.33 -12.74
C ALA A 458 -7.27 -2.93 -14.09
N VAL A 459 -7.63 -2.10 -15.08
CA VAL A 459 -7.94 -2.54 -16.45
C VAL A 459 -6.74 -3.23 -17.08
N LEU A 460 -5.53 -2.70 -16.91
CA LEU A 460 -4.31 -3.30 -17.44
C LEU A 460 -4.07 -4.70 -16.83
N GLN A 461 -4.26 -4.85 -15.52
CA GLN A 461 -4.14 -6.15 -14.85
C GLN A 461 -5.26 -7.13 -15.26
N ALA A 462 -6.50 -6.66 -15.43
CA ALA A 462 -7.60 -7.48 -15.93
C ALA A 462 -7.31 -7.99 -17.36
N LYS A 463 -6.77 -7.13 -18.24
CA LYS A 463 -6.33 -7.52 -19.60
C LYS A 463 -5.17 -8.50 -19.59
N SER A 464 -4.20 -8.35 -18.67
CA SER A 464 -3.11 -9.33 -18.57
C SER A 464 -3.61 -10.68 -18.05
N ALA A 465 -4.62 -10.70 -17.16
CA ALA A 465 -5.29 -11.92 -16.74
C ALA A 465 -5.98 -12.64 -17.91
N SER A 466 -6.80 -11.92 -18.69
CA SER A 466 -7.52 -12.48 -19.84
C SER A 466 -6.60 -13.04 -20.92
N ASN A 467 -5.44 -12.41 -21.14
CA ASN A 467 -4.46 -12.85 -22.12
C ASN A 467 -3.66 -14.08 -21.65
N SER A 468 -3.47 -14.25 -20.34
CA SER A 468 -2.70 -15.38 -19.79
C SER A 468 -3.48 -16.70 -19.76
N ASP A 469 -4.81 -16.63 -19.65
CA ASP A 469 -5.69 -17.81 -19.52
C ASP A 469 -6.13 -18.40 -20.87
N GLY A 470 -5.75 -17.75 -21.99
CA GLY A 470 -6.02 -18.23 -23.35
C GLY A 470 -5.39 -19.58 -23.71
N LEU A 471 -4.58 -20.17 -22.83
CA LEU A 471 -3.94 -21.48 -23.03
C LEU A 471 -4.62 -22.65 -22.28
N LEU A 472 -5.53 -22.39 -21.32
CA LEU A 472 -6.16 -23.44 -20.50
C LEU A 472 -7.67 -23.20 -20.24
N GLY A 473 -8.53 -23.67 -21.15
CA GLY A 473 -9.84 -24.25 -20.79
C GLY A 473 -10.99 -23.34 -20.28
N SER A 474 -11.61 -22.58 -21.19
CA SER A 474 -13.05 -22.34 -21.46
C SER A 474 -14.16 -22.30 -20.36
N THR A 475 -13.89 -22.31 -19.04
CA THR A 475 -14.97 -22.17 -18.03
C THR A 475 -14.78 -20.99 -17.07
N ARG A 476 -13.59 -20.40 -16.98
CA ARG A 476 -13.29 -19.27 -16.10
C ARG A 476 -13.42 -17.89 -16.76
N GLY A 477 -13.24 -17.81 -18.09
CA GLY A 477 -13.28 -16.56 -18.85
C GLY A 477 -14.60 -15.78 -18.82
N ALA A 478 -15.73 -16.41 -18.45
CA ALA A 478 -17.01 -15.70 -18.35
C ALA A 478 -17.08 -14.75 -17.14
N PHE A 479 -16.46 -15.12 -16.00
CA PHE A 479 -16.41 -14.27 -14.82
C PHE A 479 -15.38 -13.14 -14.98
N ASP A 480 -14.27 -13.41 -15.68
CA ASP A 480 -13.18 -12.46 -15.88
C ASP A 480 -13.49 -11.40 -16.94
N ASN A 481 -14.26 -11.75 -17.99
CA ASN A 481 -14.76 -10.76 -18.97
C ASN A 481 -15.71 -9.74 -18.32
N GLY A 482 -16.59 -10.19 -17.43
CA GLY A 482 -17.50 -9.28 -16.70
C GLY A 482 -16.78 -8.28 -15.80
N LEU A 483 -15.63 -8.66 -15.22
CA LEU A 483 -14.79 -7.73 -14.45
C LEU A 483 -14.13 -6.69 -15.36
N LEU A 484 -13.61 -7.10 -16.53
CA LEU A 484 -13.01 -6.18 -17.48
C LEU A 484 -14.02 -5.15 -17.97
N ASP A 485 -15.20 -5.59 -18.39
CA ASP A 485 -16.28 -4.71 -18.84
C ASP A 485 -16.71 -3.73 -17.74
N LEU A 486 -16.81 -4.19 -16.49
CA LEU A 486 -17.10 -3.35 -15.32
C LEU A 486 -16.03 -2.28 -15.11
N LEU A 487 -14.74 -2.65 -15.19
CA LEU A 487 -13.62 -1.74 -14.97
C LEU A 487 -13.51 -0.71 -16.09
N GLU A 488 -13.69 -1.12 -17.35
CA GLU A 488 -13.72 -0.21 -18.50
C GLU A 488 -14.91 0.74 -18.41
N GLY A 489 -16.08 0.24 -18.00
CA GLY A 489 -17.26 1.06 -17.77
C GLY A 489 -17.04 2.10 -16.66
N LYS A 490 -16.47 1.70 -15.51
CA LYS A 490 -16.14 2.62 -14.41
C LYS A 490 -15.09 3.65 -14.81
N LEU A 491 -14.07 3.25 -15.58
CA LEU A 491 -13.05 4.17 -16.09
C LEU A 491 -13.66 5.20 -17.05
N ALA A 492 -14.61 4.81 -17.89
CA ALA A 492 -15.32 5.73 -18.77
C ALA A 492 -16.19 6.73 -17.98
N VAL A 493 -16.93 6.27 -16.97
CA VAL A 493 -17.71 7.16 -16.07
C VAL A 493 -16.80 8.16 -15.34
N LEU A 494 -15.63 7.72 -14.86
CA LEU A 494 -14.66 8.62 -14.23
C LEU A 494 -14.11 9.65 -15.23
N ARG A 495 -13.90 9.29 -16.50
CA ARG A 495 -13.50 10.25 -17.53
C ARG A 495 -14.57 11.29 -17.78
N PHE A 496 -15.85 10.91 -17.82
CA PHE A 496 -16.96 11.88 -17.89
C PHE A 496 -16.95 12.81 -16.68
N GLN A 497 -16.77 12.27 -15.48
CA GLN A 497 -16.68 13.08 -14.26
C GLN A 497 -15.54 14.12 -14.31
N ILE A 498 -14.36 13.73 -14.80
CA ILE A 498 -13.22 14.65 -14.97
C ILE A 498 -13.55 15.74 -15.99
N LYS A 499 -14.06 15.37 -17.18
CA LYS A 499 -14.44 16.35 -18.21
C LYS A 499 -15.52 17.32 -17.73
N ILE A 500 -16.57 16.84 -17.06
CA ILE A 500 -17.64 17.69 -16.51
C ILE A 500 -17.06 18.66 -15.48
N LYS A 501 -16.17 18.20 -14.61
CA LYS A 501 -15.49 19.06 -13.64
C LYS A 501 -14.70 20.18 -14.34
N GLU A 502 -13.90 19.84 -15.35
CA GLU A 502 -13.11 20.82 -16.13
C GLU A 502 -14.02 21.85 -16.83
N GLU A 503 -15.13 21.42 -17.42
CA GLU A 503 -16.12 22.31 -18.04
C GLU A 503 -16.81 23.23 -17.03
N LEU A 504 -17.14 22.74 -15.83
CA LEU A 504 -17.71 23.57 -14.75
C LEU A 504 -16.71 24.61 -14.24
N GLU A 505 -15.43 24.26 -14.13
CA GLU A 505 -14.35 25.20 -13.78
C GLU A 505 -14.13 26.25 -14.89
N ALA A 506 -14.21 25.85 -16.15
CA ALA A 506 -14.16 26.75 -17.30
C ALA A 506 -15.39 27.68 -17.36
N LEU A 507 -16.59 27.19 -17.03
CA LEU A 507 -17.81 27.99 -16.92
C LEU A 507 -17.71 29.01 -15.79
N ALA A 508 -17.22 28.60 -14.62
CA ALA A 508 -17.01 29.49 -13.49
C ALA A 508 -16.03 30.62 -13.82
N SER A 509 -14.90 30.31 -14.48
CA SER A 509 -13.90 31.32 -14.85
C SER A 509 -14.37 32.27 -15.95
N ARG A 510 -15.20 31.81 -16.91
CA ARG A 510 -15.80 32.66 -17.95
C ARG A 510 -16.85 33.64 -17.41
N LEU A 511 -17.51 33.30 -16.31
CA LEU A 511 -18.55 34.12 -15.69
C LEU A 511 -18.00 35.07 -14.62
N GLU A 512 -16.72 34.94 -14.23
CA GLU A 512 -16.06 35.88 -13.33
C GLU A 512 -15.77 37.21 -14.04
N PRO A 513 -16.10 38.36 -13.42
CA PRO A 513 -15.69 39.67 -13.94
C PRO A 513 -14.17 39.86 -13.77
N PRO A 514 -13.49 40.56 -14.70
CA PRO A 514 -12.09 40.94 -14.49
C PRO A 514 -11.96 41.80 -13.23
N VAL A 515 -10.99 41.45 -12.37
CA VAL A 515 -10.76 42.02 -11.02
C VAL A 515 -10.36 43.51 -11.01
N ASP A 516 -10.20 44.16 -12.16
CA ASP A 516 -9.59 45.50 -12.28
C ASP A 516 -10.56 46.72 -12.26
N ILE A 517 -11.82 46.57 -11.85
CA ILE A 517 -12.69 47.76 -11.67
C ILE A 517 -13.41 47.69 -10.32
N SER A 518 -12.64 47.89 -9.25
CA SER A 518 -13.17 48.09 -7.89
C SER A 518 -12.79 49.43 -7.27
N ASP A 519 -12.70 50.50 -8.07
CA ASP A 519 -12.43 51.85 -7.52
C ASP A 519 -13.16 53.03 -8.21
N SER A 520 -14.27 52.81 -8.93
CA SER A 520 -15.12 53.95 -9.33
C SER A 520 -16.61 53.65 -9.27
N ALA A 521 -17.12 53.54 -8.05
CA ALA A 521 -18.54 53.74 -7.81
C ALA A 521 -18.87 55.23 -7.92
N GLN A 522 -19.54 55.64 -9.01
CA GLN A 522 -20.59 56.68 -9.01
C GLN A 522 -21.17 56.86 -10.42
N ASN A 523 -22.33 56.24 -10.67
CA ASN A 523 -23.57 56.92 -11.04
C ASN A 523 -24.59 55.94 -11.67
N GLY A 524 -25.72 55.76 -10.98
CA GLY A 524 -27.07 55.76 -11.55
C GLY A 524 -27.46 54.77 -12.67
N LEU A 525 -28.31 53.82 -12.26
CA LEU A 525 -29.49 53.28 -12.95
C LEU A 525 -29.29 52.16 -14.00
N ALA A 526 -29.84 50.99 -13.62
CA ALA A 526 -30.29 49.86 -14.45
C ALA A 526 -29.22 48.95 -15.07
N HIS A 527 -28.50 48.17 -14.25
CA HIS A 527 -27.97 46.84 -14.63
C HIS A 527 -27.44 46.09 -13.40
N ASP A 528 -28.29 45.32 -12.69
CA ASP A 528 -27.81 44.49 -11.56
C ASP A 528 -28.39 43.06 -11.49
N ASP A 529 -29.49 42.74 -12.19
CA ASP A 529 -30.09 41.40 -12.11
C ASP A 529 -29.29 40.32 -12.89
N ASN A 530 -28.73 40.68 -14.04
CA ASN A 530 -27.93 39.74 -14.85
C ASN A 530 -26.56 39.46 -14.23
N PHE A 531 -25.97 40.46 -13.55
CA PHE A 531 -24.66 40.33 -12.91
C PHE A 531 -24.75 39.46 -11.65
N THR A 532 -25.78 39.67 -10.83
CA THR A 532 -26.04 38.83 -9.66
C THR A 532 -26.40 37.39 -10.03
N THR A 533 -27.18 37.17 -11.10
CA THR A 533 -27.50 35.83 -11.59
C THR A 533 -26.27 35.08 -12.12
N ASN A 534 -25.40 35.75 -12.88
CA ASN A 534 -24.14 35.16 -13.38
C ASN A 534 -23.16 34.83 -12.26
N ALA A 535 -23.04 35.69 -11.24
CA ALA A 535 -22.20 35.43 -10.07
C ALA A 535 -22.70 34.23 -9.25
N ASN A 536 -24.02 34.10 -9.06
CA ASN A 536 -24.63 32.96 -8.38
C ASN A 536 -24.43 31.65 -9.15
N LEU A 537 -24.57 31.68 -10.49
CA LEU A 537 -24.30 30.53 -11.34
C LEU A 537 -22.82 30.11 -11.31
N ALA A 538 -21.89 31.07 -11.35
CA ALA A 538 -20.46 30.81 -11.23
C ALA A 538 -20.08 30.18 -9.88
N ASN A 539 -20.68 30.67 -8.78
CA ASN A 539 -20.49 30.09 -7.45
C ASN A 539 -21.04 28.66 -7.38
N THR A 540 -22.24 28.44 -7.91
CA THR A 540 -22.85 27.10 -7.98
C THR A 540 -22.01 26.13 -8.80
N ALA A 541 -21.48 26.58 -9.95
CA ALA A 541 -20.57 25.79 -10.78
C ALA A 541 -19.29 25.41 -10.03
N ARG A 542 -18.69 26.35 -9.29
CA ARG A 542 -17.48 26.12 -8.48
C ARG A 542 -17.72 25.13 -7.34
N GLU A 543 -18.85 25.24 -6.66
CA GLU A 543 -19.24 24.30 -5.60
C GLU A 543 -19.46 22.90 -6.16
N LYS A 544 -20.16 22.78 -7.30
CA LYS A 544 -20.40 21.51 -7.97
C LYS A 544 -19.10 20.88 -8.50
N ALA A 545 -18.17 21.67 -9.04
CA ALA A 545 -16.84 21.20 -9.43
C ALA A 545 -16.03 20.66 -8.24
N LYS A 546 -16.09 21.33 -7.08
CA LYS A 546 -15.50 20.83 -5.83
C LYS A 546 -16.15 19.53 -5.38
N GLU A 547 -17.48 19.43 -5.44
CA GLU A 547 -18.21 18.20 -5.12
C GLU A 547 -17.76 17.01 -5.99
N LEU A 548 -17.60 17.23 -7.31
CA LEU A 548 -17.10 16.22 -8.23
C LEU A 548 -15.66 15.78 -7.94
N SER A 549 -14.85 16.60 -7.27
CA SER A 549 -13.48 16.23 -6.94
C SER A 549 -13.37 15.23 -5.78
N LEU A 550 -14.40 15.16 -4.93
CA LEU A 550 -14.36 14.42 -3.67
C LEU A 550 -14.81 12.97 -3.83
N ASP A 551 -15.92 12.72 -4.53
CA ASP A 551 -16.57 11.40 -4.60
C ASP A 551 -16.84 10.93 -6.02
N LEU A 552 -16.73 9.62 -6.25
CA LEU A 552 -17.16 9.00 -7.51
C LEU A 552 -18.68 9.08 -7.64
N LYS A 553 -19.14 9.62 -8.76
CA LYS A 553 -20.57 9.73 -9.08
C LYS A 553 -20.96 8.65 -10.08
N SER A 554 -22.21 8.20 -10.00
CA SER A 554 -22.79 7.33 -11.02
C SER A 554 -23.07 8.12 -12.31
N ILE A 555 -23.16 7.42 -13.44
CA ILE A 555 -23.50 8.04 -14.72
C ILE A 555 -24.84 8.79 -14.68
N THR A 556 -25.84 8.25 -13.98
CA THR A 556 -27.16 8.88 -13.82
C THR A 556 -27.09 10.16 -13.00
N GLN A 557 -26.26 10.20 -11.96
CA GLN A 557 -26.02 11.42 -11.18
C GLN A 557 -25.30 12.47 -12.00
N LEU A 558 -24.21 12.09 -12.70
CA LEU A 558 -23.48 12.98 -13.59
C LEU A 558 -24.40 13.61 -14.64
N TYR A 559 -25.36 12.87 -15.17
CA TYR A 559 -26.29 13.36 -16.18
C TYR A 559 -27.31 14.34 -15.59
N ASN A 560 -28.05 13.92 -14.56
CA ASN A 560 -29.18 14.67 -14.02
C ASN A 560 -28.78 15.85 -13.11
N GLU A 561 -27.70 15.71 -12.34
CA GLU A 561 -27.32 16.70 -11.32
C GLU A 561 -26.23 17.67 -11.81
N TYR A 562 -25.53 17.35 -12.90
CA TYR A 562 -24.40 18.15 -13.41
C TYR A 562 -24.52 18.47 -14.90
N ALA A 563 -24.66 17.48 -15.79
CA ALA A 563 -24.61 17.76 -17.22
C ALA A 563 -25.84 18.55 -17.72
N VAL A 564 -27.06 18.15 -17.33
CA VAL A 564 -28.31 18.83 -17.74
C VAL A 564 -28.47 20.22 -17.11
N PRO A 565 -28.28 20.43 -15.79
CA PRO A 565 -28.47 21.75 -15.17
C PRO A 565 -27.51 22.84 -15.66
N PHE A 566 -26.33 22.45 -16.14
CA PHE A 566 -25.32 23.37 -16.68
C PHE A 566 -25.27 23.38 -18.21
N GLU A 567 -26.28 22.80 -18.87
CA GLU A 567 -26.43 22.82 -20.33
C GLU A 567 -25.21 22.25 -21.09
N LEU A 568 -24.57 21.23 -20.52
CA LEU A 568 -23.42 20.54 -21.10
C LEU A 568 -23.89 19.48 -22.11
N TRP A 569 -24.56 19.90 -23.18
CA TRP A 569 -25.27 19.00 -24.11
C TRP A 569 -24.33 18.05 -24.87
N GLU A 570 -23.11 18.45 -25.20
CA GLU A 570 -22.11 17.54 -25.80
C GLU A 570 -21.84 16.35 -24.87
N MET A 571 -21.69 16.62 -23.57
CA MET A 571 -21.45 15.60 -22.56
C MET A 571 -22.70 14.74 -22.32
N CYS A 572 -23.88 15.35 -22.32
CA CYS A 572 -25.15 14.63 -22.25
C CYS A 572 -25.27 13.59 -23.37
N LEU A 573 -24.93 13.96 -24.61
CA LEU A 573 -24.93 13.04 -25.74
C LEU A 573 -23.91 11.92 -25.56
N GLU A 574 -22.64 12.23 -25.27
CA GLU A 574 -21.61 11.21 -25.06
C GLU A 574 -22.02 10.17 -23.99
N MET A 575 -22.64 10.62 -22.90
CA MET A 575 -23.13 9.77 -21.83
C MET A 575 -24.33 8.90 -22.24
N LEU A 576 -25.29 9.44 -23.01
CA LEU A 576 -26.44 8.68 -23.52
C LEU A 576 -25.98 7.57 -24.48
N TYR A 577 -25.04 7.89 -25.38
CA TYR A 577 -24.45 6.89 -26.29
C TYR A 577 -23.69 5.81 -25.50
N PHE A 578 -22.91 6.20 -24.49
CA PHE A 578 -22.21 5.24 -23.64
C PHE A 578 -23.17 4.33 -22.85
N ALA A 579 -24.30 4.85 -22.38
CA ALA A 579 -25.33 4.06 -21.71
C ALA A 579 -26.16 3.19 -22.66
N ASN A 580 -25.87 3.23 -23.96
CA ASN A 580 -26.61 2.55 -25.03
C ASN A 580 -28.12 2.88 -25.03
N TYR A 581 -28.48 4.15 -24.78
CA TYR A 581 -29.84 4.67 -24.96
C TYR A 581 -30.17 4.72 -26.46
N SER A 582 -30.59 3.58 -27.02
CA SER A 582 -30.82 3.40 -28.47
C SER A 582 -32.19 2.80 -28.82
N GLY A 583 -33.12 2.69 -27.87
CA GLY A 583 -34.52 2.28 -28.13
C GLY A 583 -35.37 3.37 -28.78
N ASP A 584 -36.52 2.99 -29.38
CA ASP A 584 -37.43 3.92 -30.08
C ASP A 584 -37.97 5.07 -29.21
N ALA A 585 -38.21 4.82 -27.91
CA ALA A 585 -38.62 5.86 -26.96
C ALA A 585 -37.42 6.76 -26.55
N ASP A 586 -36.24 6.15 -26.44
CA ASP A 586 -34.97 6.81 -26.07
C ASP A 586 -34.43 7.71 -27.19
N SER A 587 -34.81 7.42 -28.44
CA SER A 587 -34.52 8.25 -29.63
C SER A 587 -35.06 9.67 -29.49
N SER A 588 -36.16 9.88 -28.75
CA SER A 588 -36.74 11.21 -28.52
C SER A 588 -35.85 12.11 -27.67
N ILE A 589 -35.25 11.56 -26.60
CA ILE A 589 -34.34 12.30 -25.71
C ILE A 589 -33.04 12.65 -26.45
N VAL A 590 -32.50 11.70 -27.23
CA VAL A 590 -31.31 11.94 -28.06
C VAL A 590 -31.58 13.02 -29.10
N ARG A 591 -32.73 12.97 -29.79
CA ARG A 591 -33.16 14.01 -30.77
C ARG A 591 -33.31 15.39 -30.11
N GLU A 592 -33.98 15.46 -28.97
CA GLU A 592 -34.16 16.71 -28.21
C GLU A 592 -32.81 17.28 -27.73
N THR A 593 -31.92 16.43 -27.23
CA THR A 593 -30.59 16.85 -26.75
C THR A 593 -29.75 17.40 -27.92
N TRP A 594 -29.81 16.74 -29.09
CA TRP A 594 -29.19 17.24 -30.32
C TRP A 594 -29.77 18.59 -30.76
N ALA A 595 -31.10 18.76 -30.71
CA ALA A 595 -31.75 20.03 -31.05
C ALA A 595 -31.25 21.17 -30.15
N ARG A 596 -31.22 20.95 -28.82
CA ARG A 596 -30.70 21.93 -27.85
C ARG A 596 -29.23 22.25 -28.05
N LEU A 597 -28.39 21.24 -28.33
CA LEU A 597 -26.98 21.45 -28.62
C LEU A 597 -26.79 22.34 -29.86
N ILE A 598 -27.54 22.07 -30.92
CA ILE A 598 -27.47 22.85 -32.16
C ILE A 598 -28.01 24.28 -31.91
N ASP A 599 -29.13 24.45 -31.22
CA ASP A 599 -29.66 25.77 -30.89
C ASP A 599 -28.68 26.61 -30.05
N GLN A 600 -28.00 25.97 -29.10
CA GLN A 600 -26.93 26.61 -28.33
C GLN A 600 -25.73 27.00 -29.22
N ALA A 601 -25.31 26.15 -30.16
CA ALA A 601 -24.23 26.50 -31.08
C ALA A 601 -24.63 27.65 -32.03
N LEU A 602 -25.86 27.59 -32.55
CA LEU A 602 -26.46 28.58 -33.42
C LEU A 602 -26.60 29.97 -32.77
N SER A 603 -26.86 30.02 -31.47
CA SER A 603 -26.94 31.28 -30.70
C SER A 603 -25.56 31.85 -30.36
N ARG A 604 -24.52 31.01 -30.21
CA ARG A 604 -23.15 31.44 -29.88
C ARG A 604 -22.33 31.90 -31.08
N GLY A 605 -22.44 31.20 -32.22
CA GLY A 605 -21.54 31.40 -33.35
C GLY A 605 -22.15 31.14 -34.73
N GLY A 606 -23.49 31.11 -34.83
CA GLY A 606 -24.18 30.95 -36.11
C GLY A 606 -24.04 29.55 -36.72
N ILE A 607 -24.23 29.47 -38.03
CA ILE A 607 -24.19 28.19 -38.77
C ILE A 607 -22.79 27.59 -38.76
N ALA A 608 -21.75 28.41 -38.85
CA ALA A 608 -20.37 27.93 -38.83
C ALA A 608 -20.04 27.13 -37.55
N GLU A 609 -20.43 27.65 -36.38
CA GLU A 609 -20.21 26.97 -35.10
C GLU A 609 -21.08 25.72 -34.97
N ALA A 610 -22.35 25.77 -35.38
CA ALA A 610 -23.23 24.60 -35.37
C ALA A 610 -22.72 23.46 -36.26
N CYS A 611 -22.19 23.78 -37.45
CA CYS A 611 -21.53 22.83 -38.34
C CYS A 611 -20.25 22.24 -37.73
N SER A 612 -19.46 23.07 -37.04
CA SER A 612 -18.25 22.63 -36.32
C SER A 612 -18.58 21.65 -35.18
N VAL A 613 -19.58 21.97 -34.36
CA VAL A 613 -20.08 21.12 -33.26
C VAL A 613 -20.62 19.80 -33.81
N LEU A 614 -21.44 19.84 -34.86
CA LEU A 614 -21.97 18.63 -35.51
C LEU A 614 -20.84 17.72 -36.01
N LYS A 615 -19.81 18.29 -36.64
CA LYS A 615 -18.64 17.53 -37.09
C LYS A 615 -17.89 16.89 -35.92
N ARG A 616 -17.64 17.65 -34.85
CA ARG A 616 -16.89 17.19 -33.67
C ARG A 616 -17.63 16.07 -32.93
N VAL A 617 -18.90 16.30 -32.57
CA VAL A 617 -19.69 15.36 -31.76
C VAL A 617 -20.21 14.20 -32.60
N GLY A 618 -20.63 14.47 -33.84
CA GLY A 618 -21.15 13.46 -34.76
C GLY A 618 -20.11 12.40 -35.12
N SER A 619 -18.86 12.81 -35.41
CA SER A 619 -17.81 11.85 -35.73
C SER A 619 -17.41 10.94 -34.55
N ASN A 620 -17.54 11.42 -33.31
CA ASN A 620 -17.29 10.61 -32.11
C ASN A 620 -18.43 9.63 -31.81
N THR A 621 -19.66 9.95 -32.22
CA THR A 621 -20.87 9.18 -31.89
C THR A 621 -21.34 8.25 -33.00
N TYR A 622 -20.85 8.41 -34.24
CA TYR A 622 -21.22 7.56 -35.38
C TYR A 622 -20.56 6.16 -35.32
N PRO A 623 -21.32 5.06 -35.16
CA PRO A 623 -20.78 3.71 -35.03
C PRO A 623 -20.49 3.00 -36.37
N GLY A 624 -20.75 3.64 -37.52
CA GLY A 624 -20.42 3.08 -38.84
C GLY A 624 -21.51 2.16 -39.44
N ASP A 625 -22.32 1.51 -38.61
CA ASP A 625 -23.36 0.57 -39.05
C ASP A 625 -24.75 1.02 -38.57
N GLY A 626 -25.67 1.26 -39.50
CA GLY A 626 -27.12 1.21 -39.24
C GLY A 626 -27.74 2.02 -38.09
N ALA A 627 -27.32 3.29 -37.89
CA ALA A 627 -27.99 4.40 -37.18
C ALA A 627 -27.96 4.50 -35.63
N VAL A 628 -27.39 5.60 -35.13
CA VAL A 628 -27.76 6.26 -33.85
C VAL A 628 -27.64 7.82 -33.92
N LEU A 629 -27.40 8.39 -35.11
CA LEU A 629 -27.45 9.85 -35.33
C LEU A 629 -28.78 10.20 -35.99
N PRO A 630 -29.59 11.11 -35.42
CA PRO A 630 -30.86 11.51 -36.00
C PRO A 630 -30.62 12.52 -37.15
N LEU A 631 -30.04 12.01 -38.25
CA LEU A 631 -29.63 12.79 -39.41
C LEU A 631 -30.80 13.50 -40.07
N ASP A 632 -31.99 12.90 -40.05
CA ASP A 632 -33.23 13.48 -40.54
C ASP A 632 -33.58 14.80 -39.82
N THR A 633 -33.55 14.79 -38.48
CA THR A 633 -33.86 15.98 -37.68
C THR A 633 -32.73 17.00 -37.74
N LEU A 634 -31.48 16.55 -37.67
CA LEU A 634 -30.31 17.42 -37.70
C LEU A 634 -30.18 18.15 -39.05
N CYS A 635 -30.32 17.42 -40.15
CA CYS A 635 -30.28 17.98 -41.50
C CYS A 635 -31.40 19.00 -41.70
N LEU A 636 -32.64 18.66 -41.34
CA LEU A 636 -33.77 19.57 -41.50
C LEU A 636 -33.62 20.83 -40.63
N HIS A 637 -33.17 20.68 -39.40
CA HIS A 637 -32.99 21.78 -38.45
C HIS A 637 -31.92 22.76 -38.92
N LEU A 638 -30.75 22.26 -39.31
CA LEU A 638 -29.65 23.10 -39.81
C LEU A 638 -29.99 23.77 -41.15
N GLU A 639 -30.63 23.06 -42.08
CA GLU A 639 -30.98 23.64 -43.38
C GLU A 639 -32.06 24.72 -43.26
N LYS A 640 -33.03 24.55 -42.35
CA LYS A 640 -34.00 25.61 -42.03
C LYS A 640 -33.31 26.82 -41.39
N ALA A 641 -32.49 26.59 -40.35
CA ALA A 641 -31.76 27.64 -39.66
C ALA A 641 -30.83 28.42 -40.61
N ALA A 642 -30.19 27.72 -41.54
CA ALA A 642 -29.33 28.30 -42.56
C ALA A 642 -30.11 29.13 -43.59
N GLN A 643 -31.28 28.63 -44.02
CA GLN A 643 -32.16 29.36 -44.92
C GLN A 643 -32.70 30.64 -44.28
N GLU A 644 -33.16 30.57 -43.03
CA GLU A 644 -33.71 31.71 -42.29
C GLU A 644 -32.65 32.80 -42.05
N ARG A 645 -31.43 32.41 -41.66
CA ARG A 645 -30.31 33.36 -41.48
C ARG A 645 -29.84 34.00 -42.79
N LEU A 646 -29.87 33.24 -43.88
CA LEU A 646 -29.55 33.75 -45.22
C LEU A 646 -30.63 34.73 -45.71
N GLU A 647 -31.91 34.42 -45.51
CA GLU A 647 -33.03 35.30 -45.92
C GLU A 647 -33.11 36.58 -45.09
N SER A 648 -32.78 36.50 -43.80
CA SER A 648 -32.71 37.66 -42.90
C SER A 648 -31.42 38.49 -43.07
N GLY A 649 -30.43 37.99 -43.81
CA GLY A 649 -29.15 38.67 -44.03
C GLY A 649 -28.24 38.74 -42.79
N VAL A 650 -28.54 37.94 -41.76
CA VAL A 650 -27.80 37.92 -40.48
C VAL A 650 -26.42 37.27 -40.65
N GLU A 651 -26.31 36.27 -41.53
CA GLU A 651 -25.09 35.50 -41.76
C GLU A 651 -24.96 35.11 -43.23
N SER A 652 -23.75 35.19 -43.80
CA SER A 652 -23.46 34.65 -45.12
C SER A 652 -23.19 33.14 -45.01
N VAL A 653 -24.22 32.33 -45.28
CA VAL A 653 -24.11 30.87 -45.20
C VAL A 653 -23.82 30.29 -46.57
N GLY A 654 -22.72 29.54 -46.70
CA GLY A 654 -22.39 28.82 -47.92
C GLY A 654 -23.35 27.66 -48.19
N ASP A 655 -23.54 27.34 -49.46
CA ASP A 655 -24.35 26.18 -49.89
C ASP A 655 -23.70 24.84 -49.50
N GLU A 656 -22.42 24.85 -49.08
CA GLU A 656 -21.62 23.65 -48.83
C GLU A 656 -21.48 23.31 -47.33
N ASP A 657 -21.74 24.28 -46.44
CA ASP A 657 -21.38 24.21 -45.02
C ASP A 657 -22.10 23.07 -44.30
N VAL A 658 -23.43 22.97 -44.48
CA VAL A 658 -24.26 21.95 -43.83
C VAL A 658 -23.99 20.56 -44.42
N SER A 659 -23.89 20.44 -45.74
CA SER A 659 -23.58 19.18 -46.42
C SER A 659 -22.23 18.60 -46.02
N ARG A 660 -21.18 19.43 -45.92
CA ARG A 660 -19.85 18.98 -45.50
C ARG A 660 -19.82 18.62 -44.03
N ALA A 661 -20.54 19.35 -43.17
CA ALA A 661 -20.66 19.01 -41.76
C ALA A 661 -21.34 17.66 -41.55
N LEU A 662 -22.45 17.38 -42.25
CA LEU A 662 -23.16 16.09 -42.21
C LEU A 662 -22.29 14.94 -42.72
N LEU A 663 -21.57 15.13 -43.83
CA LEU A 663 -20.61 14.13 -44.34
C LEU A 663 -19.50 13.85 -43.33
N ALA A 664 -18.94 14.88 -42.71
CA ALA A 664 -17.89 14.73 -41.72
C ALA A 664 -18.39 14.05 -40.43
N ALA A 665 -19.62 14.35 -39.99
CA ALA A 665 -20.28 13.66 -38.88
C ALA A 665 -20.42 12.15 -39.14
N CYS A 666 -20.72 11.76 -40.38
CA CYS A 666 -20.81 10.36 -40.82
C CYS A 666 -19.46 9.73 -41.22
N LYS A 667 -18.31 10.32 -40.82
CA LYS A 667 -16.95 9.85 -41.18
C LYS A 667 -16.73 9.68 -42.69
N GLY A 668 -17.39 10.48 -43.51
CA GLY A 668 -17.31 10.43 -44.98
C GLY A 668 -18.28 9.45 -45.65
N ALA A 669 -19.16 8.77 -44.90
CA ALA A 669 -20.20 7.93 -45.48
C ALA A 669 -21.27 8.80 -46.17
N ALA A 670 -21.21 8.87 -47.51
CA ALA A 670 -22.13 9.69 -48.30
C ALA A 670 -23.53 9.08 -48.47
N GLU A 671 -23.65 7.74 -48.47
CA GLU A 671 -24.94 7.06 -48.67
C GLU A 671 -25.98 7.39 -47.59
N PRO A 672 -25.69 7.34 -46.28
CA PRO A 672 -26.66 7.71 -45.25
C PRO A 672 -27.13 9.16 -45.36
N VAL A 673 -26.20 10.08 -45.65
CA VAL A 673 -26.51 11.51 -45.83
C VAL A 673 -27.39 11.70 -47.05
N LEU A 674 -27.07 11.06 -48.18
CA LEU A 674 -27.90 11.13 -49.39
C LEU A 674 -29.31 10.58 -49.17
N ASN A 675 -29.43 9.44 -48.47
CA ASN A 675 -30.72 8.85 -48.13
C ASN A 675 -31.57 9.80 -47.26
N THR A 676 -30.95 10.55 -46.35
CA THR A 676 -31.67 11.53 -45.52
C THR A 676 -32.21 12.70 -46.35
N TYR A 677 -31.40 13.23 -47.28
CA TYR A 677 -31.88 14.25 -48.22
C TYR A 677 -33.00 13.72 -49.12
N ASP A 678 -32.91 12.47 -49.56
CA ASP A 678 -33.95 11.80 -50.34
C ASP A 678 -35.28 11.72 -49.59
N GLN A 679 -35.23 11.30 -48.32
CA GLN A 679 -36.41 11.23 -47.46
C GLN A 679 -37.03 12.61 -47.24
N LEU A 680 -36.20 13.64 -46.99
CA LEU A 680 -36.67 15.01 -46.79
C LEU A 680 -37.29 15.58 -48.08
N LEU A 681 -36.68 15.37 -49.24
CA LEU A 681 -37.19 15.85 -50.53
C LEU A 681 -38.48 15.12 -50.96
N SER A 682 -38.61 13.83 -50.62
CA SER A 682 -39.80 13.02 -50.89
C SER A 682 -40.97 13.33 -49.94
N SER A 683 -40.68 13.79 -48.73
CA SER A 683 -41.69 14.14 -47.73
C SER A 683 -42.31 15.51 -48.00
N GLY A 684 -43.29 15.54 -48.92
CA GLY A 684 -43.98 16.76 -49.33
C GLY A 684 -44.69 17.54 -48.21
N ALA A 685 -44.95 16.91 -47.06
CA ALA A 685 -45.63 17.50 -45.91
C ALA A 685 -44.72 18.37 -45.01
N ILE A 686 -43.40 18.11 -44.99
CA ILE A 686 -42.44 18.73 -44.06
C ILE A 686 -41.79 20.00 -44.66
N LEU A 687 -41.79 20.11 -46.00
CA LEU A 687 -41.18 21.22 -46.75
C LEU A 687 -42.20 21.96 -47.63
N PRO A 688 -42.83 23.04 -47.13
CA PRO A 688 -43.73 23.85 -47.94
C PRO A 688 -42.99 24.86 -48.84
N SER A 689 -41.81 25.36 -48.44
CA SER A 689 -41.16 26.47 -49.16
C SER A 689 -40.30 26.02 -50.35
N PRO A 690 -40.47 26.64 -51.54
CA PRO A 690 -39.64 26.33 -52.70
C PRO A 690 -38.17 26.74 -52.51
N ASN A 691 -37.90 27.76 -51.69
CA ASN A 691 -36.55 28.23 -51.36
C ASN A 691 -35.75 27.18 -50.56
N LEU A 692 -36.37 26.51 -49.59
CA LEU A 692 -35.70 25.46 -48.83
C LEU A 692 -35.45 24.23 -49.71
N ARG A 693 -36.38 23.88 -50.61
CA ARG A 693 -36.17 22.81 -51.59
C ARG A 693 -34.96 23.04 -52.49
N ILE A 694 -34.79 24.26 -53.02
CA ILE A 694 -33.63 24.55 -53.86
C ILE A 694 -32.32 24.57 -53.06
N ARG A 695 -32.35 24.99 -51.79
CA ARG A 695 -31.19 24.88 -50.89
C ARG A 695 -30.78 23.42 -50.68
N LEU A 696 -31.73 22.54 -50.32
CA LEU A 696 -31.46 21.10 -50.17
C LEU A 696 -30.86 20.50 -51.44
N LEU A 697 -31.33 20.89 -52.63
CA LEU A 697 -30.78 20.41 -53.90
C LEU A 697 -29.34 20.91 -54.15
N ARG A 698 -28.97 22.09 -53.64
CA ARG A 698 -27.57 22.56 -53.66
C ARG A 698 -26.70 21.75 -52.71
N SER A 699 -27.16 21.52 -51.48
CA SER A 699 -26.46 20.67 -50.51
C SER A 699 -26.28 19.24 -51.03
N VAL A 700 -27.29 18.68 -51.69
CA VAL A 700 -27.21 17.37 -52.36
C VAL A 700 -26.17 17.35 -53.48
N LEU A 701 -26.11 18.41 -54.31
CA LEU A 701 -25.10 18.52 -55.36
C LEU A 701 -23.68 18.50 -54.77
N VAL A 702 -23.45 19.18 -53.64
CA VAL A 702 -22.17 19.16 -52.92
C VAL A 702 -21.87 17.75 -52.41
N VAL A 703 -22.85 17.06 -51.79
CA VAL A 703 -22.68 15.67 -51.34
C VAL A 703 -22.28 14.74 -52.48
N LEU A 704 -22.94 14.84 -53.64
CA LEU A 704 -22.61 13.99 -54.79
C LEU A 704 -21.25 14.32 -55.41
N ARG A 705 -20.83 15.60 -55.41
CA ARG A 705 -19.49 16.02 -55.85
C ARG A 705 -18.40 15.46 -54.94
N GLU A 706 -18.55 15.58 -53.62
CA GLU A 706 -17.62 15.03 -52.63
C GLU A 706 -17.57 13.48 -52.72
N TRP A 707 -18.72 12.83 -52.93
CA TRP A 707 -18.77 11.38 -53.12
C TRP A 707 -18.06 10.95 -54.40
N ALA A 708 -18.28 11.65 -55.52
CA ALA A 708 -17.57 11.41 -56.77
C ALA A 708 -16.05 11.60 -56.60
N MET A 709 -15.63 12.69 -55.96
CA MET A 709 -14.21 12.97 -55.68
C MET A 709 -13.56 11.89 -54.81
N SER A 710 -14.26 11.37 -53.80
CA SER A 710 -13.77 10.26 -52.98
C SER A 710 -13.53 8.98 -53.81
N VAL A 711 -14.47 8.64 -54.71
CA VAL A 711 -14.35 7.49 -55.63
C VAL A 711 -13.21 7.67 -56.63
N PHE A 712 -12.94 8.90 -57.08
CA PHE A 712 -11.81 9.20 -57.97
C PHE A 712 -10.46 9.19 -57.24
N ALA A 713 -10.39 9.72 -56.01
CA ALA A 713 -9.18 9.71 -55.18
C ALA A 713 -8.70 8.29 -54.87
N GLN A 714 -9.63 7.36 -54.60
CA GLN A 714 -9.33 5.93 -54.42
C GLN A 714 -8.71 5.28 -55.68
N ARG A 715 -8.97 5.83 -56.88
CA ARG A 715 -8.42 5.35 -58.15
C ARG A 715 -7.00 5.88 -58.44
N MET A 716 -6.65 7.06 -57.94
CA MET A 716 -5.36 7.72 -58.19
C MET A 716 -4.19 7.27 -57.29
N GLY A 717 -4.42 6.35 -56.35
CA GLY A 717 -3.35 5.72 -55.56
C GLY A 717 -2.73 6.59 -54.46
N THR A 718 -3.28 7.77 -54.18
CA THR A 718 -2.79 8.70 -53.15
C THR A 718 -3.50 8.51 -51.81
N SER A 719 -3.43 7.31 -51.21
CA SER A 719 -3.53 7.05 -49.75
C SER A 719 -3.81 5.56 -49.51
N VAL A 720 -2.73 4.78 -49.31
CA VAL A 720 -2.82 3.36 -48.92
C VAL A 720 -3.31 3.21 -47.47
N THR A 721 -3.28 4.26 -46.66
CA THR A 721 -3.71 4.24 -45.25
C THR A 721 -5.20 4.60 -45.05
N GLY A 722 -5.84 5.32 -45.98
CA GLY A 722 -7.25 5.71 -45.87
C GLY A 722 -8.25 4.67 -46.40
N ALA A 723 -7.83 3.79 -47.31
CA ALA A 723 -8.70 2.83 -47.98
C ALA A 723 -9.26 1.74 -47.04
N SER A 724 -8.57 1.43 -45.94
CA SER A 724 -8.98 0.39 -44.99
C SER A 724 -10.11 0.78 -44.05
N LEU A 725 -10.42 2.09 -43.92
CA LEU A 725 -11.33 2.61 -42.90
C LEU A 725 -12.78 2.78 -43.37
N ILE A 726 -13.02 2.92 -44.68
CA ILE A 726 -14.37 3.25 -45.20
C ILE A 726 -15.16 2.00 -45.61
N LEU A 727 -14.48 0.90 -45.95
CA LEU A 727 -15.13 -0.30 -46.50
C LEU A 727 -14.98 -1.57 -45.64
N GLY A 728 -14.32 -1.50 -44.48
CA GLY A 728 -14.31 -2.63 -43.53
C GLY A 728 -13.82 -3.95 -44.17
N GLY A 729 -12.65 -3.95 -44.80
CA GLY A 729 -12.05 -5.17 -45.35
C GLY A 729 -11.01 -4.90 -46.44
N THR A 730 -9.98 -5.73 -46.49
CA THR A 730 -8.98 -5.73 -47.58
C THR A 730 -9.57 -6.40 -48.82
N PHE A 731 -10.21 -5.63 -49.69
CA PHE A 731 -10.76 -6.14 -50.96
C PHE A 731 -9.68 -6.27 -52.04
N SER A 732 -9.85 -7.23 -52.95
CA SER A 732 -8.97 -7.36 -54.12
C SER A 732 -9.16 -6.16 -55.07
N PRO A 733 -8.12 -5.75 -55.83
CA PRO A 733 -8.22 -4.60 -56.74
C PRO A 733 -9.34 -4.74 -57.79
N GLU A 734 -9.70 -5.97 -58.15
CA GLU A 734 -10.82 -6.27 -59.06
C GLU A 734 -12.21 -6.09 -58.40
N GLN A 735 -12.33 -6.35 -57.10
CA GLN A 735 -13.58 -6.10 -56.36
C GLN A 735 -13.78 -4.61 -56.13
N THR A 736 -12.71 -3.86 -55.84
CA THR A 736 -12.75 -2.41 -55.65
C THR A 736 -13.15 -1.67 -56.92
N THR A 737 -12.73 -2.14 -58.11
CA THR A 737 -13.15 -1.55 -59.40
C THR A 737 -14.63 -1.78 -59.70
N ILE A 738 -15.16 -2.96 -59.41
CA ILE A 738 -16.59 -3.29 -59.58
C ILE A 738 -17.45 -2.47 -58.62
N ILE A 739 -17.06 -2.38 -57.34
CA ILE A 739 -17.76 -1.57 -56.33
C ILE A 739 -17.77 -0.09 -56.74
N ASN A 740 -16.62 0.43 -57.19
CA ASN A 740 -16.52 1.82 -57.65
C ASN A 740 -17.36 2.10 -58.89
N GLN A 741 -17.50 1.14 -59.81
CA GLN A 741 -18.39 1.28 -60.95
C GLN A 741 -19.87 1.32 -60.51
N GLY A 742 -20.28 0.43 -59.60
CA GLY A 742 -21.64 0.44 -59.04
C GLY A 742 -21.96 1.74 -58.29
N ILE A 743 -20.99 2.33 -57.57
CA ILE A 743 -21.16 3.63 -56.91
C ILE A 743 -21.31 4.76 -57.93
N ARG A 744 -20.53 4.77 -59.02
CA ARG A 744 -20.69 5.78 -60.10
C ARG A 744 -22.07 5.72 -60.73
N ASP A 745 -22.56 4.52 -61.01
CA ASP A 745 -23.90 4.33 -61.60
C ASP A 745 -24.99 4.85 -60.64
N LYS A 746 -24.83 4.65 -59.32
CA LYS A 746 -25.72 5.26 -58.30
C LYS A 746 -25.66 6.79 -58.31
N ILE A 747 -24.47 7.39 -58.35
CA ILE A 747 -24.30 8.86 -58.38
C ILE A 747 -24.94 9.45 -59.65
N THR A 748 -24.71 8.82 -60.81
CA THR A 748 -25.30 9.23 -62.09
C THR A 748 -26.83 9.12 -62.08
N SER A 749 -27.36 8.02 -61.53
CA SER A 749 -28.81 7.83 -61.37
C SER A 749 -29.42 8.89 -60.43
N ALA A 750 -28.76 9.17 -59.31
CA ALA A 750 -29.20 10.18 -58.36
C ALA A 750 -29.17 11.59 -58.97
N ALA A 751 -28.09 11.98 -59.65
CA ALA A 751 -27.96 13.26 -60.33
C ALA A 751 -29.09 13.47 -61.36
N ASN A 752 -29.42 12.44 -62.16
CA ASN A 752 -30.54 12.46 -63.09
C ASN A 752 -31.89 12.67 -62.40
N ARG A 753 -32.15 11.95 -61.31
CA ARG A 753 -33.36 12.13 -60.51
C ARG A 753 -33.47 13.56 -59.97
N TYR A 754 -32.42 14.10 -59.38
CA TYR A 754 -32.44 15.47 -58.85
C TYR A 754 -32.55 16.54 -59.93
N MET A 755 -31.99 16.33 -61.13
CA MET A 755 -32.22 17.21 -62.28
C MET A 755 -33.70 17.32 -62.66
N THR A 756 -34.46 16.23 -62.53
CA THR A 756 -35.91 16.27 -62.76
C THR A 756 -36.64 17.03 -61.65
N GLU A 757 -36.19 16.91 -60.39
CA GLU A 757 -36.75 17.67 -59.26
C GLU A 757 -36.47 19.18 -59.37
N VAL A 758 -35.27 19.59 -59.80
CA VAL A 758 -34.96 21.01 -60.05
C VAL A 758 -35.90 21.62 -61.10
N ARG A 759 -36.25 20.85 -62.16
CA ARG A 759 -37.19 21.30 -63.21
C ARG A 759 -38.65 21.41 -62.73
N ARG A 760 -39.01 20.71 -61.65
CA ARG A 760 -40.36 20.73 -61.07
C ARG A 760 -40.59 21.93 -60.14
N LEU A 761 -39.55 22.67 -59.75
CA LEU A 761 -39.66 23.83 -58.87
C LEU A 761 -40.25 25.05 -59.59
N THR A 762 -41.24 25.68 -58.97
CA THR A 762 -41.85 26.94 -59.42
C THR A 762 -41.03 28.14 -58.95
N LEU A 763 -39.78 28.27 -59.42
CA LEU A 763 -38.87 29.38 -59.10
C LEU A 763 -38.35 30.06 -60.38
N PRO A 764 -37.87 31.32 -60.30
CA PRO A 764 -37.29 32.01 -61.44
C PRO A 764 -36.09 31.26 -62.01
N GLN A 765 -36.02 31.16 -63.34
CA GLN A 765 -35.04 30.34 -64.07
C GLN A 765 -33.58 30.66 -63.70
N ASN A 766 -33.28 31.93 -63.41
CA ASN A 766 -31.95 32.38 -62.96
C ASN A 766 -31.48 31.69 -61.66
N ARG A 767 -32.40 31.33 -60.74
CA ARG A 767 -32.05 30.67 -59.47
C ARG A 767 -31.90 29.16 -59.59
N THR A 768 -32.61 28.54 -60.54
CA THR A 768 -32.61 27.07 -60.77
C THR A 768 -31.54 26.63 -61.76
N GLU A 769 -31.16 27.49 -62.71
CA GLU A 769 -30.23 27.14 -63.80
C GLU A 769 -28.84 26.76 -63.29
N ALA A 770 -28.30 27.46 -62.29
CA ALA A 770 -26.99 27.15 -61.72
C ALA A 770 -26.92 25.74 -61.10
N VAL A 771 -27.97 25.35 -60.38
CA VAL A 771 -28.08 24.03 -59.73
C VAL A 771 -28.25 22.93 -60.78
N TYR A 772 -29.13 23.17 -61.76
CA TYR A 772 -29.35 22.25 -62.87
C TYR A 772 -28.08 22.02 -63.72
N ARG A 773 -27.32 23.09 -64.00
CA ARG A 773 -26.03 23.02 -64.69
C ARG A 773 -25.01 22.22 -63.86
N GLY A 774 -24.96 22.44 -62.55
CA GLY A 774 -24.04 21.72 -61.67
C GLY A 774 -24.26 20.21 -61.63
N PHE A 775 -25.51 19.74 -61.66
CA PHE A 775 -25.81 18.29 -61.76
C PHE A 775 -25.45 17.72 -63.14
N ARG A 776 -25.66 18.49 -64.21
CA ARG A 776 -25.27 18.09 -65.58
C ARG A 776 -23.74 17.98 -65.70
N GLU A 777 -23.01 18.96 -65.20
CA GLU A 777 -21.54 18.93 -65.17
C GLU A 777 -21.01 17.72 -64.40
N LEU A 778 -21.65 17.38 -63.27
CA LEU A 778 -21.30 16.19 -62.49
C LEU A 778 -21.54 14.89 -63.29
N GLU A 779 -22.70 14.75 -63.95
CA GLU A 779 -22.98 13.61 -64.82
C GLU A 779 -21.98 13.51 -65.98
N GLU A 780 -21.71 14.60 -66.68
CA GLU A 780 -20.74 14.65 -67.78
C GLU A 780 -19.32 14.30 -67.31
N SER A 781 -18.92 14.72 -66.10
CA SER A 781 -17.62 14.40 -65.50
C SER A 781 -17.46 12.93 -65.09
N LEU A 782 -18.55 12.25 -64.74
CA LEU A 782 -18.55 10.83 -64.41
C LEU A 782 -18.49 9.94 -65.66
N ILE A 783 -19.01 10.46 -66.80
CA ILE A 783 -18.97 9.81 -68.11
C ILE A 783 -17.61 10.05 -68.80
N ASN A 784 -17.05 11.26 -68.70
CA ASN A 784 -15.78 11.65 -69.30
C ASN A 784 -14.64 11.56 -68.29
N SER A 785 -13.88 10.47 -68.29
CA SER A 785 -12.82 10.18 -67.30
C SER A 785 -11.58 11.10 -67.31
N PHE A 786 -11.63 12.30 -67.89
CA PHE A 786 -10.47 13.19 -68.09
C PHE A 786 -10.66 14.67 -67.72
N SER A 787 -11.76 15.11 -67.10
CA SER A 787 -11.99 16.54 -66.84
C SER A 787 -12.21 16.86 -65.36
N PHE A 788 -11.14 16.92 -64.55
CA PHE A 788 -11.20 17.48 -63.20
C PHE A 788 -9.98 18.36 -62.85
N ASP A 789 -9.39 19.04 -63.84
CA ASP A 789 -8.39 20.10 -63.61
C ASP A 789 -9.03 21.49 -63.33
N ARG A 790 -10.35 21.54 -63.09
CA ARG A 790 -11.09 22.77 -62.77
C ARG A 790 -12.23 22.50 -61.79
N PHE A 791 -11.90 22.18 -60.55
CA PHE A 791 -12.77 22.41 -59.39
C PHE A 791 -11.91 22.68 -58.17
#